data_AF-A0A937LHG7-F1
#
_entry.id   AF-A0A937LHG7-F1
#
_cell.length_a   1.000
_cell.length_b   1.000
_cell.length_c   1.000
_cell.angle_alpha   90.00
_cell.angle_beta   90.00
_cell.angle_gamma   90.00
#
_symmetry.space_group_name_H-M   'P 1'
#
loop_
_entity.id
_entity.type
_entity.pdbx_description
1 polymer ?
#
loop_
_entity_poly.entity_id
_entity_poly.type
_entity_poly.pdbx_seq_one_letter_code
_entity_poly.pdbx_strand_id
1 'polypeptide(L)'
;MKSILIKLLIALPVIYIALFMGLWSSVTDTRPIISLLDMLRSDSATKVIDFSVDKEESTKPKPKPNKDRNPYYGDLHVHTKHSFDAYIFGVTATPNDAYRYAKGEGIMHPMGYEMKLQQPLDFYSVTDHGFFMGMMNAWADTSTDISQNDFAIPFHNLNEDDNLTVESAGPRSALFSTILGGTIATTHGDFHPNTLKAWLTKNTQKALKSFDYDIHKSAWEDVARAANEHNDPGHFTTFIGYEFTTSTNVEGGNLHRNVIFNSSKASIRPWTRIDSINPEDLWTWQDKLRDKGVDTVSIPHNPNGSNGQMFEMETFYAEPINKDYAEKRMRNEPIVEVTQVKGTSETHPLLSPDDEWADFEIMDVRVGSRPPTYSRPSGSYVREAYLNGLTLEFTNQGNPYKFGLIGSSDTHTGAGAFDESNYWSKVGILDGDPENRGSTPLAQENIERLDNYMRAFNQPRSTVSLTQGEYANTGFTQWGASGLAAVWAEENTRDSIFKAFKRKETFATTGTRIAVRFFAGYDLSKIDLNSENLVSEAYQKGVTMGSDLVGDGEKAPEFLVWAQRDKNGAPLQRVQIIKGWVDGSGRTHEKVFDVICSDGLQVDPLTNRCPDNGAKVNINDCSITQNVGSAELKGNWIDPEFDVETKSFYYARVLENPTCRWSTWDAISRGFKPREDLHDTIQERAWSSPIWYIPPASDVDVVPLGGTVRMMNLST
;
A
#
# COMPACT_ATOMS: atom_id res chain seq x y z
N MET A 1 -62.00 11.37 4.70
CA MET A 1 -60.96 10.74 5.56
C MET A 1 -60.95 9.22 5.48
N LYS A 2 -62.04 8.48 5.79
CA LYS A 2 -62.07 6.99 5.73
C LYS A 2 -61.67 6.39 4.37
N SER A 3 -62.11 6.95 3.24
CA SER A 3 -61.76 6.45 1.90
C SER A 3 -60.28 6.60 1.54
N ILE A 4 -59.65 7.71 1.97
CA ILE A 4 -58.20 7.94 1.76
C ILE A 4 -57.40 7.00 2.66
N LEU A 5 -57.84 6.79 3.89
CA LEU A 5 -57.19 5.86 4.83
C LEU A 5 -57.25 4.41 4.32
N ILE A 6 -58.40 3.98 3.76
CA ILE A 6 -58.55 2.64 3.17
C ILE A 6 -57.70 2.50 1.89
N LYS A 7 -57.63 3.54 1.04
CA LYS A 7 -56.75 3.55 -0.13
C LYS A 7 -55.27 3.48 0.26
N LEU A 8 -54.85 4.18 1.33
CA LEU A 8 -53.49 4.09 1.87
C LEU A 8 -53.20 2.71 2.48
N LEU A 9 -54.15 2.13 3.23
CA LEU A 9 -54.05 0.79 3.81
C LEU A 9 -53.91 -0.33 2.76
N ILE A 10 -54.44 -0.13 1.56
CA ILE A 10 -54.32 -1.09 0.44
C ILE A 10 -53.10 -0.77 -0.43
N ALA A 11 -52.81 0.51 -0.68
CA ALA A 11 -51.70 0.92 -1.53
C ALA A 11 -50.34 0.64 -0.89
N LEU A 12 -50.20 0.82 0.43
CA LEU A 12 -48.93 0.60 1.13
C LEU A 12 -48.42 -0.85 1.02
N PRO A 13 -49.24 -1.89 1.29
CA PRO A 13 -48.82 -3.28 1.06
C PRO A 13 -48.50 -3.59 -0.40
N VAL A 14 -49.28 -3.05 -1.35
CA VAL A 14 -49.07 -3.32 -2.79
C VAL A 14 -47.76 -2.67 -3.29
N ILE A 15 -47.50 -1.42 -2.89
CA ILE A 15 -46.24 -0.74 -3.20
C ILE A 15 -45.07 -1.48 -2.55
N TYR A 16 -45.22 -1.91 -1.30
CA TYR A 16 -44.19 -2.66 -0.59
C TYR A 16 -43.88 -4.01 -1.25
N ILE A 17 -44.90 -4.76 -1.69
CA ILE A 17 -44.72 -6.02 -2.43
C ILE A 17 -44.07 -5.77 -3.80
N ALA A 18 -44.41 -4.68 -4.49
CA ALA A 18 -43.77 -4.31 -5.75
C ALA A 18 -42.28 -3.95 -5.56
N LEU A 19 -41.96 -3.19 -4.51
CA LEU A 19 -40.57 -2.89 -4.13
C LEU A 19 -39.81 -4.17 -3.77
N PHE A 20 -40.46 -5.10 -3.06
CA PHE A 20 -39.88 -6.40 -2.70
C PHE A 20 -39.59 -7.29 -3.92
N MET A 21 -40.51 -7.34 -4.89
CA MET A 21 -40.24 -8.02 -6.16
C MET A 21 -39.07 -7.37 -6.92
N GLY A 22 -38.92 -6.04 -6.85
CA GLY A 22 -37.74 -5.33 -7.33
C GLY A 22 -36.45 -5.75 -6.61
N LEU A 23 -36.51 -5.92 -5.30
CA LEU A 23 -35.42 -6.36 -4.42
C LEU A 23 -34.94 -7.78 -4.76
N TRP A 24 -35.87 -8.74 -4.85
CA TRP A 24 -35.56 -10.13 -5.24
C TRP A 24 -34.98 -10.22 -6.66
N SER A 25 -35.51 -9.41 -7.57
CA SER A 25 -35.06 -9.43 -8.96
C SER A 25 -33.71 -8.74 -9.18
N SER A 26 -33.34 -7.71 -8.39
CA SER A 26 -32.02 -7.07 -8.51
C SER A 26 -30.88 -7.97 -8.03
N VAL A 27 -31.19 -9.01 -7.26
CA VAL A 27 -30.24 -10.05 -6.85
C VAL A 27 -30.03 -11.11 -7.96
N THR A 28 -30.90 -11.15 -9.00
CA THR A 28 -30.93 -12.22 -10.03
C THR A 28 -30.81 -11.70 -11.48
N ASP A 29 -30.26 -10.49 -11.62
CA ASP A 29 -30.02 -9.65 -12.81
C ASP A 29 -30.22 -10.28 -14.21
N THR A 30 -31.40 -10.12 -14.84
CA THR A 30 -31.63 -10.57 -16.24
C THR A 30 -32.71 -9.84 -17.08
N ARG A 31 -33.36 -8.71 -16.67
CA ARG A 31 -34.53 -8.18 -17.45
C ARG A 31 -34.68 -6.64 -17.58
N PRO A 32 -35.14 -6.12 -18.75
CA PRO A 32 -35.16 -4.68 -19.09
C PRO A 32 -36.22 -3.80 -18.41
N ILE A 33 -37.35 -4.34 -17.90
CA ILE A 33 -38.37 -3.56 -17.17
C ILE A 33 -37.80 -2.97 -15.85
N ILE A 34 -36.70 -3.54 -15.35
CA ILE A 34 -36.05 -3.21 -14.07
C ILE A 34 -35.18 -1.95 -14.17
N SER A 35 -34.70 -1.59 -15.37
CA SER A 35 -33.92 -0.37 -15.61
C SER A 35 -34.63 0.89 -15.08
N LEU A 36 -35.96 0.97 -15.16
CA LEU A 36 -36.71 2.13 -14.70
C LEU A 36 -36.78 2.26 -13.16
N LEU A 37 -36.86 1.14 -12.44
CA LEU A 37 -36.81 1.13 -10.96
C LEU A 37 -35.40 1.39 -10.46
N ASP A 38 -34.39 0.91 -11.19
CA ASP A 38 -32.99 1.15 -10.86
C ASP A 38 -32.59 2.62 -11.06
N MET A 39 -33.21 3.31 -12.04
CA MET A 39 -33.11 4.77 -12.23
C MET A 39 -33.69 5.61 -11.08
N LEU A 40 -34.59 5.05 -10.26
CA LEU A 40 -35.17 5.75 -9.10
C LEU A 40 -34.32 5.61 -7.84
N ARG A 41 -33.29 4.76 -7.84
CA ARG A 41 -32.40 4.56 -6.69
C ARG A 41 -31.36 5.67 -6.63
N SER A 42 -31.17 6.24 -5.45
CA SER A 42 -30.07 7.18 -5.21
C SER A 42 -28.79 6.41 -4.89
N ASP A 43 -27.62 6.94 -5.26
CA ASP A 43 -26.34 6.41 -4.79
C ASP A 43 -25.55 7.53 -4.11
N SER A 44 -25.51 7.50 -2.77
CA SER A 44 -24.81 8.52 -2.01
C SER A 44 -23.30 8.48 -2.21
N ALA A 45 -22.69 7.33 -2.54
CA ALA A 45 -21.24 7.25 -2.75
C ALA A 45 -20.78 8.06 -3.97
N THR A 46 -21.68 8.36 -4.91
CA THR A 46 -21.35 9.22 -6.07
C THR A 46 -21.59 10.70 -5.81
N LYS A 47 -22.15 11.08 -4.66
CA LYS A 47 -22.41 12.48 -4.32
C LYS A 47 -21.12 13.14 -3.85
N VAL A 48 -20.59 14.05 -4.64
CA VAL A 48 -19.39 14.84 -4.32
C VAL A 48 -19.75 16.01 -3.40
N ILE A 49 -18.94 16.22 -2.36
CA ILE A 49 -18.99 17.32 -1.41
C ILE A 49 -17.60 17.98 -1.37
N ASP A 50 -17.56 19.30 -1.18
CA ASP A 50 -16.32 20.02 -0.89
C ASP A 50 -16.11 20.07 0.62
N PHE A 51 -14.99 19.52 1.08
CA PHE A 51 -14.60 19.51 2.49
C PHE A 51 -13.61 20.64 2.82
N SER A 52 -13.45 21.63 1.92
CA SER A 52 -12.63 22.80 2.16
C SER A 52 -13.03 23.50 3.46
N VAL A 53 -12.02 23.94 4.22
CA VAL A 53 -12.21 24.74 5.43
C VAL A 53 -11.83 26.20 5.17
N ASP A 54 -12.53 27.13 5.81
CA ASP A 54 -12.17 28.54 5.80
C ASP A 54 -10.89 28.72 6.62
N LYS A 55 -9.74 28.84 5.92
CA LYS A 55 -8.42 29.00 6.53
C LYS A 55 -7.79 30.30 6.04
N GLU A 56 -7.14 31.04 6.94
CA GLU A 56 -6.30 32.17 6.53
C GLU A 56 -5.18 31.68 5.61
N GLU A 57 -4.97 32.38 4.50
CA GLU A 57 -3.89 32.04 3.57
C GLU A 57 -2.55 32.06 4.33
N SER A 58 -1.75 31.01 4.12
CA SER A 58 -0.41 30.90 4.71
C SER A 58 0.42 32.13 4.32
N THR A 59 0.91 32.87 5.31
CA THR A 59 1.80 34.02 5.07
C THR A 59 3.20 33.59 4.67
N LYS A 60 3.50 32.29 4.69
CA LYS A 60 4.81 31.76 4.29
C LYS A 60 4.93 31.77 2.77
N PRO A 61 6.01 32.33 2.21
CA PRO A 61 6.20 32.39 0.77
C PRO A 61 6.34 30.97 0.21
N LYS A 62 5.43 30.60 -0.70
CA LYS A 62 5.49 29.32 -1.42
C LYS A 62 6.80 29.23 -2.24
N PRO A 63 7.57 28.12 -2.13
CA PRO A 63 8.71 27.88 -3.00
C PRO A 63 8.29 27.92 -4.48
N LYS A 64 9.19 28.40 -5.35
CA LYS A 64 8.92 28.42 -6.80
C LYS A 64 8.90 26.99 -7.35
N PRO A 65 8.06 26.70 -8.37
CA PRO A 65 8.13 25.44 -9.09
C PRO A 65 9.53 25.15 -9.63
N ASN A 66 10.01 23.93 -9.42
CA ASN A 66 11.26 23.44 -9.98
C ASN A 66 10.96 22.58 -11.22
N LYS A 67 11.38 23.03 -12.41
CA LYS A 67 11.22 22.26 -13.66
C LYS A 67 11.96 20.94 -13.65
N ASP A 68 13.05 20.87 -12.88
CA ASP A 68 13.81 19.64 -12.69
C ASP A 68 13.21 18.72 -11.62
N ARG A 69 12.14 19.18 -10.94
CA ARG A 69 11.42 18.49 -9.88
C ARG A 69 12.26 18.28 -8.62
N ASN A 70 11.60 18.25 -7.48
CA ASN A 70 12.19 17.93 -6.19
C ASN A 70 11.69 16.55 -5.73
N PRO A 71 12.49 15.81 -4.95
CA PRO A 71 12.00 14.61 -4.30
C PRO A 71 11.16 15.04 -3.09
N TYR A 72 9.94 14.53 -2.99
CA TYR A 72 9.10 14.68 -1.82
C TYR A 72 8.82 13.30 -1.22
N TYR A 73 8.86 13.21 0.10
CA TYR A 73 8.70 11.97 0.86
C TYR A 73 7.46 12.06 1.74
N GLY A 74 6.67 10.99 1.78
CA GLY A 74 5.43 10.95 2.52
C GLY A 74 4.99 9.54 2.88
N ASP A 75 3.78 9.47 3.42
CA ASP A 75 3.12 8.23 3.79
C ASP A 75 1.63 8.37 3.45
N LEU A 76 1.11 7.40 2.71
CA LEU A 76 -0.25 7.40 2.17
C LEU A 76 -1.11 6.29 2.80
N HIS A 77 -0.62 5.64 3.85
CA HIS A 77 -1.27 4.49 4.46
C HIS A 77 -1.20 4.56 5.98
N VAL A 78 -2.18 5.21 6.59
CA VAL A 78 -2.14 5.57 8.01
C VAL A 78 -3.51 5.41 8.63
N HIS A 79 -3.56 4.66 9.74
CA HIS A 79 -4.79 4.44 10.49
C HIS A 79 -4.74 5.16 11.84
N THR A 80 -5.88 5.68 12.22
CA THR A 80 -6.14 6.48 13.43
C THR A 80 -7.21 5.79 14.26
N LYS A 81 -7.69 6.45 15.32
CA LYS A 81 -8.81 5.96 16.13
C LYS A 81 -10.07 5.64 15.32
N HIS A 82 -10.24 6.20 14.11
CA HIS A 82 -11.41 5.92 13.28
C HIS A 82 -11.35 4.55 12.61
N SER A 83 -10.17 3.96 12.44
CA SER A 83 -10.04 2.57 11.98
C SER A 83 -10.39 1.60 13.10
N PHE A 84 -11.17 0.56 12.75
CA PHE A 84 -11.69 -0.37 13.74
C PHE A 84 -10.58 -1.19 14.42
N ASP A 85 -9.58 -1.62 13.66
CA ASP A 85 -8.51 -2.47 14.14
C ASP A 85 -7.41 -1.69 14.88
N ALA A 86 -7.14 -0.45 14.49
CA ALA A 86 -6.36 0.48 15.30
C ALA A 86 -7.02 0.73 16.67
N TYR A 87 -8.32 1.09 16.67
CA TYR A 87 -9.04 1.42 17.91
C TYR A 87 -9.09 0.24 18.88
N ILE A 88 -9.31 -0.99 18.40
CA ILE A 88 -9.36 -2.18 19.25
C ILE A 88 -8.05 -2.39 20.01
N PHE A 89 -6.91 -1.99 19.46
CA PHE A 89 -5.60 -2.18 20.07
C PHE A 89 -5.06 -0.93 20.78
N GLY A 90 -5.97 -0.07 21.26
CA GLY A 90 -5.66 1.00 22.21
C GLY A 90 -5.46 2.37 21.58
N VAL A 91 -5.64 2.51 20.28
CA VAL A 91 -5.23 3.71 19.55
C VAL A 91 -6.31 4.79 19.66
N THR A 92 -5.92 5.91 20.24
CA THR A 92 -6.78 7.09 20.45
C THR A 92 -6.34 8.30 19.63
N ALA A 93 -5.23 8.20 18.90
CA ALA A 93 -4.72 9.24 18.01
C ALA A 93 -5.79 9.64 16.98
N THR A 94 -6.03 10.95 16.87
CA THR A 94 -6.99 11.50 15.90
C THR A 94 -6.34 11.72 14.53
N PRO A 95 -7.12 11.96 13.46
CA PRO A 95 -6.57 12.42 12.18
C PRO A 95 -5.69 13.66 12.32
N ASN A 96 -6.05 14.60 13.20
CA ASN A 96 -5.23 15.79 13.47
C ASN A 96 -3.90 15.44 14.13
N ASP A 97 -3.88 14.48 15.06
CA ASP A 97 -2.63 14.03 15.68
C ASP A 97 -1.70 13.38 14.66
N ALA A 98 -2.25 12.57 13.75
CA ALA A 98 -1.47 11.95 12.67
C ALA A 98 -0.82 13.01 11.75
N TYR A 99 -1.55 14.07 11.38
CA TYR A 99 -0.96 15.16 10.60
C TYR A 99 0.04 16.01 11.41
N ARG A 100 -0.16 16.18 12.72
CA ARG A 100 0.83 16.83 13.60
C ARG A 100 2.12 16.02 13.67
N TYR A 101 2.00 14.71 13.83
CA TYR A 101 3.11 13.77 13.77
C TYR A 101 3.90 13.89 12.46
N ALA A 102 3.22 13.87 11.31
CA ALA A 102 3.85 14.02 10.00
C ALA A 102 4.62 15.35 9.84
N LYS A 103 4.18 16.43 10.50
CA LYS A 103 4.88 17.72 10.57
C LYS A 103 6.06 17.75 11.57
N GLY A 104 6.32 16.65 12.27
CA GLY A 104 7.43 16.49 13.22
C GLY A 104 7.08 16.74 14.68
N GLU A 105 5.81 16.87 15.04
CA GLU A 105 5.38 16.86 16.46
C GLU A 105 5.43 15.44 17.04
N GLY A 106 5.54 15.32 18.36
CA GLY A 106 5.40 14.02 19.03
C GLY A 106 3.95 13.72 19.37
N ILE A 107 3.55 12.45 19.27
CA ILE A 107 2.24 11.95 19.72
C ILE A 107 2.43 10.72 20.60
N MET A 108 1.47 10.42 21.48
CA MET A 108 1.62 9.31 22.45
C MET A 108 1.23 7.97 21.84
N HIS A 109 2.09 6.97 22.03
CA HIS A 109 1.74 5.57 21.82
C HIS A 109 0.73 5.13 22.90
N PRO A 110 -0.20 4.18 22.62
CA PRO A 110 -1.13 3.64 23.61
C PRO A 110 -0.48 3.11 24.90
N MET A 111 0.81 2.76 24.83
CA MET A 111 1.62 2.29 25.97
C MET A 111 2.27 3.44 26.77
N GLY A 112 1.96 4.70 26.48
CA GLY A 112 2.36 5.84 27.29
C GLY A 112 3.75 6.43 26.99
N TYR A 113 4.41 6.05 25.89
CA TYR A 113 5.66 6.69 25.42
C TYR A 113 5.42 7.55 24.18
N GLU A 114 6.29 8.53 23.93
CA GLU A 114 6.19 9.45 22.79
C GLU A 114 6.72 8.80 21.50
N MET A 115 5.96 8.89 20.41
CA MET A 115 6.35 8.56 19.03
C MET A 115 6.67 9.85 18.27
N LYS A 116 7.82 9.90 17.60
CA LYS A 116 8.26 11.10 16.88
C LYS A 116 9.16 10.77 15.70
N LEU A 117 8.95 11.46 14.58
CA LEU A 117 9.83 11.38 13.41
C LEU A 117 11.19 12.04 13.69
N GLN A 118 12.23 11.45 13.11
CA GLN A 118 13.55 12.09 13.04
C GLN A 118 13.53 13.34 12.14
N GLN A 119 12.70 13.32 11.08
CA GLN A 119 12.51 14.43 10.14
C GLN A 119 11.03 14.51 9.70
N PRO A 120 10.42 15.71 9.59
CA PRO A 120 9.06 15.88 9.06
C PRO A 120 8.90 15.38 7.63
N LEU A 121 7.71 14.89 7.28
CA LEU A 121 7.34 14.45 5.92
C LEU A 121 6.87 15.64 5.06
N ASP A 122 6.97 15.48 3.75
CA ASP A 122 6.52 16.48 2.76
C ASP A 122 5.03 16.34 2.45
N PHE A 123 4.51 15.12 2.46
CA PHE A 123 3.09 14.84 2.28
C PHE A 123 2.58 13.66 3.11
N TYR A 124 1.26 13.63 3.36
CA TYR A 124 0.64 12.62 4.22
C TYR A 124 -0.83 12.37 3.88
N SER A 125 -1.30 11.13 4.05
CA SER A 125 -2.74 10.81 3.98
C SER A 125 -3.14 9.89 5.12
N VAL A 126 -4.14 10.28 5.88
CA VAL A 126 -4.88 9.35 6.73
C VAL A 126 -5.79 8.53 5.82
N THR A 127 -5.73 7.21 5.96
CA THR A 127 -6.47 6.24 5.15
C THR A 127 -7.09 5.16 6.02
N ASP A 128 -7.82 5.58 7.05
CA ASP A 128 -8.61 4.67 7.89
C ASP A 128 -9.47 3.73 7.03
N HIS A 129 -9.73 2.52 7.55
CA HIS A 129 -10.61 1.55 6.91
C HIS A 129 -11.96 2.17 6.53
N GLY A 130 -12.28 2.12 5.23
CA GLY A 130 -13.48 2.74 4.68
C GLY A 130 -14.76 2.15 5.24
N PHE A 131 -14.78 0.83 5.53
CA PHE A 131 -15.88 0.17 6.20
C PHE A 131 -15.72 0.28 7.72
N PHE A 132 -16.83 0.46 8.45
CA PHE A 132 -16.83 0.60 9.91
C PHE A 132 -16.01 1.77 10.48
N MET A 133 -15.58 2.71 9.63
CA MET A 133 -14.95 3.96 10.07
C MET A 133 -15.76 4.64 11.19
N GLY A 134 -15.12 4.88 12.32
CA GLY A 134 -15.73 5.49 13.50
C GLY A 134 -16.65 4.58 14.34
N MET A 135 -17.04 3.39 13.86
CA MET A 135 -18.03 2.55 14.54
C MET A 135 -17.53 2.04 15.90
N MET A 136 -16.26 1.63 16.01
CA MET A 136 -15.73 1.11 17.28
C MET A 136 -15.75 2.15 18.39
N ASN A 137 -15.41 3.40 18.06
CA ASN A 137 -15.53 4.52 18.99
C ASN A 137 -16.95 4.63 19.52
N ALA A 138 -17.94 4.56 18.63
CA ALA A 138 -19.34 4.68 19.01
C ALA A 138 -19.83 3.48 19.83
N TRP A 139 -19.38 2.26 19.54
CA TRP A 139 -19.73 1.10 20.35
C TRP A 139 -19.15 1.19 21.76
N ALA A 140 -17.94 1.71 21.87
CA ALA A 140 -17.25 1.88 23.15
C ALA A 140 -17.83 3.02 23.99
N ASP A 141 -18.32 4.09 23.36
CA ASP A 141 -18.96 5.22 24.02
C ASP A 141 -20.39 4.88 24.42
N THR A 142 -20.58 4.60 25.71
CA THR A 142 -21.86 4.23 26.33
C THR A 142 -22.95 5.31 26.25
N SER A 143 -22.62 6.52 25.80
CA SER A 143 -23.60 7.59 25.57
C SER A 143 -24.33 7.50 24.23
N THR A 144 -23.86 6.67 23.29
CA THR A 144 -24.48 6.54 21.97
C THR A 144 -25.67 5.57 21.97
N ASP A 145 -26.56 5.71 20.99
CA ASP A 145 -27.68 4.77 20.82
C ASP A 145 -27.19 3.39 20.38
N ILE A 146 -26.14 3.34 19.54
CA ILE A 146 -25.61 2.07 19.02
C ILE A 146 -24.89 1.25 20.10
N SER A 147 -24.27 1.89 21.10
CA SER A 147 -23.61 1.21 22.22
C SER A 147 -24.59 0.46 23.13
N GLN A 148 -25.90 0.78 23.07
CA GLN A 148 -26.92 0.11 23.90
C GLN A 148 -27.27 -1.30 23.41
N ASN A 149 -26.80 -1.70 22.22
CA ASN A 149 -27.05 -3.03 21.70
C ASN A 149 -26.14 -4.07 22.36
N ASP A 150 -26.64 -5.29 22.54
CA ASP A 150 -25.90 -6.37 23.22
C ASP A 150 -24.53 -6.67 22.59
N PHE A 151 -24.39 -6.51 21.27
CA PHE A 151 -23.13 -6.74 20.57
C PHE A 151 -22.05 -5.69 20.89
N ALA A 152 -22.45 -4.49 21.35
CA ALA A 152 -21.54 -3.38 21.63
C ALA A 152 -21.03 -3.40 23.08
N ILE A 153 -21.72 -4.09 24.00
CA ILE A 153 -21.34 -4.20 25.42
C ILE A 153 -19.86 -4.61 25.61
N PRO A 154 -19.30 -5.59 24.87
CA PRO A 154 -17.90 -5.96 25.03
C PRO A 154 -16.88 -4.88 24.65
N PHE A 155 -17.30 -3.80 23.98
CA PHE A 155 -16.46 -2.68 23.57
C PHE A 155 -16.52 -1.50 24.54
N HIS A 156 -17.44 -1.51 25.52
CA HIS A 156 -17.61 -0.38 26.44
C HIS A 156 -16.30 -0.05 27.15
N ASN A 157 -15.95 1.24 27.17
CA ASN A 157 -14.75 1.75 27.85
C ASN A 157 -13.43 1.10 27.38
N LEU A 158 -13.41 0.63 26.12
CA LEU A 158 -12.27 -0.15 25.62
C LEU A 158 -10.95 0.60 25.74
N ASN A 159 -10.93 1.92 25.51
CA ASN A 159 -9.69 2.71 25.54
C ASN A 159 -9.66 3.72 26.70
N GLU A 160 -10.34 3.43 27.82
CA GLU A 160 -10.09 4.13 29.09
C GLU A 160 -8.69 3.79 29.62
N ASP A 161 -8.08 4.73 30.37
CA ASP A 161 -6.68 4.66 30.80
C ASP A 161 -6.36 3.39 31.62
N ASP A 162 -7.32 2.88 32.40
CA ASP A 162 -7.16 1.67 33.21
C ASP A 162 -7.18 0.37 32.38
N ASN A 163 -7.59 0.44 31.11
CA ASN A 163 -7.66 -0.69 30.19
C ASN A 163 -6.57 -0.66 29.10
N LEU A 164 -5.71 0.36 29.06
CA LEU A 164 -4.59 0.47 28.12
C LEU A 164 -3.33 -0.23 28.65
N THR A 165 -3.42 -1.53 28.90
CA THR A 165 -2.33 -2.32 29.49
C THR A 165 -2.00 -3.58 28.70
N VAL A 166 -0.82 -4.16 28.93
CA VAL A 166 -0.36 -5.42 28.31
C VAL A 166 -1.29 -6.59 28.64
N GLU A 167 -1.94 -6.58 29.81
CA GLU A 167 -2.91 -7.59 30.23
C GLU A 167 -4.19 -7.56 29.38
N SER A 168 -4.57 -6.40 28.85
CA SER A 168 -5.75 -6.24 27.99
C SER A 168 -5.57 -6.79 26.57
N ALA A 169 -4.32 -7.08 26.15
CA ALA A 169 -3.97 -7.54 24.80
C ALA A 169 -4.71 -8.82 24.37
N GLY A 170 -4.84 -9.78 25.31
CA GLY A 170 -5.53 -11.05 25.07
C GLY A 170 -7.04 -10.85 24.80
N PRO A 171 -7.79 -10.26 25.75
CA PRO A 171 -9.20 -9.92 25.55
C PRO A 171 -9.47 -9.12 24.26
N ARG A 172 -8.65 -8.10 23.94
CA ARG A 172 -8.76 -7.31 22.69
C ARG A 172 -8.59 -8.18 21.45
N SER A 173 -7.64 -9.11 21.47
CA SER A 173 -7.43 -10.05 20.37
C SER A 173 -8.63 -10.97 20.14
N ALA A 174 -9.35 -11.36 21.20
CA ALA A 174 -10.59 -12.12 21.10
C ALA A 174 -11.77 -11.27 20.59
N LEU A 175 -11.87 -10.00 21.02
CA LEU A 175 -12.85 -9.04 20.49
C LEU A 175 -12.66 -8.83 18.98
N PHE A 176 -11.42 -8.66 18.53
CA PHE A 176 -11.07 -8.54 17.12
C PHE A 176 -11.54 -9.76 16.30
N SER A 177 -11.29 -10.99 16.79
CA SER A 177 -11.81 -12.21 16.15
C SER A 177 -13.34 -12.23 16.05
N THR A 178 -14.05 -11.68 17.05
CA THR A 178 -15.52 -11.65 17.10
C THR A 178 -16.09 -10.66 16.07
N ILE A 179 -15.38 -9.59 15.77
CA ILE A 179 -15.71 -8.65 14.68
C ILE A 179 -15.56 -9.35 13.34
N LEU A 180 -14.40 -9.96 13.09
CA LEU A 180 -14.12 -10.68 11.84
C LEU A 180 -15.06 -11.89 11.64
N GLY A 181 -15.46 -12.55 12.73
CA GLY A 181 -16.21 -13.81 12.71
C GLY A 181 -17.74 -13.69 12.61
N GLY A 182 -18.33 -12.48 12.65
CA GLY A 182 -19.78 -12.38 12.44
C GLY A 182 -20.44 -11.05 12.77
N THR A 183 -19.89 -10.22 13.66
CA THR A 183 -20.54 -8.96 14.08
C THR A 183 -20.77 -8.00 12.90
N ILE A 184 -19.82 -7.97 11.95
CA ILE A 184 -19.91 -7.16 10.73
C ILE A 184 -20.85 -7.73 9.66
N ALA A 185 -21.26 -9.00 9.78
CA ALA A 185 -22.07 -9.70 8.79
C ALA A 185 -23.56 -9.81 9.19
N THR A 186 -23.92 -9.39 10.41
CA THR A 186 -25.30 -9.48 10.87
C THR A 186 -26.20 -8.43 10.23
N THR A 187 -27.06 -8.87 9.32
CA THR A 187 -28.06 -8.03 8.66
C THR A 187 -29.38 -8.04 9.41
N HIS A 188 -30.16 -6.97 9.22
CA HIS A 188 -31.60 -7.05 9.48
C HIS A 188 -32.27 -7.99 8.47
N GLY A 189 -33.40 -8.61 8.87
CA GLY A 189 -34.16 -9.46 7.95
C GLY A 189 -34.66 -8.69 6.72
N ASP A 190 -34.99 -9.43 5.65
CA ASP A 190 -35.35 -8.86 4.34
C ASP A 190 -36.47 -7.81 4.39
N PHE A 191 -37.40 -7.96 5.33
CA PHE A 191 -38.55 -7.08 5.50
C PHE A 191 -38.29 -5.85 6.37
N HIS A 192 -37.10 -5.70 6.94
CA HIS A 192 -36.79 -4.60 7.84
C HIS A 192 -36.66 -3.27 7.06
N PRO A 193 -37.13 -2.13 7.62
CA PRO A 193 -37.05 -0.83 6.95
C PRO A 193 -35.62 -0.44 6.52
N ASN A 194 -34.61 -0.82 7.31
CA ASN A 194 -33.21 -0.56 6.98
C ASN A 194 -32.72 -1.35 5.75
N THR A 195 -33.18 -2.58 5.55
CA THR A 195 -32.86 -3.38 4.36
C THR A 195 -33.46 -2.73 3.10
N LEU A 196 -34.70 -2.24 3.18
CA LEU A 196 -35.32 -1.48 2.10
C LEU A 196 -34.59 -0.14 1.84
N LYS A 197 -34.19 0.59 2.90
CA LYS A 197 -33.42 1.83 2.79
C LYS A 197 -32.05 1.59 2.15
N ALA A 198 -31.38 0.49 2.49
CA ALA A 198 -30.12 0.08 1.90
C ALA A 198 -30.26 -0.13 0.38
N TRP A 199 -31.30 -0.85 -0.03
CA TRP A 199 -31.62 -1.09 -1.44
C TRP A 199 -31.94 0.20 -2.21
N LEU A 200 -32.85 1.03 -1.68
CA LEU A 200 -33.26 2.30 -2.28
C LEU A 200 -32.09 3.30 -2.44
N THR A 201 -31.11 3.25 -1.53
CA THR A 201 -30.00 4.21 -1.48
C THR A 201 -28.66 3.67 -2.00
N LYS A 202 -28.64 2.48 -2.62
CA LYS A 202 -27.41 1.81 -3.08
C LYS A 202 -26.31 1.87 -2.00
N ASN A 203 -26.70 1.63 -0.76
CA ASN A 203 -25.82 1.66 0.41
C ASN A 203 -26.15 0.45 1.28
N THR A 204 -25.52 -0.67 0.96
CA THR A 204 -25.70 -1.98 1.60
C THR A 204 -25.34 -1.97 3.08
N GLN A 205 -24.42 -1.09 3.52
CA GLN A 205 -24.02 -0.96 4.92
C GLN A 205 -25.20 -0.65 5.84
N LYS A 206 -26.21 0.09 5.37
CA LYS A 206 -27.41 0.40 6.15
C LYS A 206 -28.22 -0.84 6.54
N ALA A 207 -28.02 -1.98 5.87
CA ALA A 207 -28.70 -3.22 6.23
C ALA A 207 -28.05 -3.93 7.44
N LEU A 208 -26.84 -3.52 7.85
CA LEU A 208 -26.13 -4.11 8.98
C LEU A 208 -26.68 -3.59 10.31
N LYS A 209 -26.85 -4.50 11.27
CA LYS A 209 -27.29 -4.14 12.64
C LYS A 209 -26.23 -3.35 13.41
N SER A 210 -24.98 -3.58 13.06
CA SER A 210 -23.80 -3.01 13.70
C SER A 210 -23.35 -1.68 13.05
N PHE A 211 -24.11 -1.13 12.12
CA PHE A 211 -23.72 0.06 11.37
C PHE A 211 -24.68 1.23 11.59
N ASP A 212 -24.13 2.39 11.93
CA ASP A 212 -24.83 3.67 11.90
C ASP A 212 -24.25 4.58 10.81
N TYR A 213 -25.13 5.07 9.93
CA TYR A 213 -24.72 5.86 8.77
C TYR A 213 -24.22 7.26 9.15
N ASP A 214 -24.82 7.89 10.15
CA ASP A 214 -24.49 9.27 10.51
C ASP A 214 -23.17 9.31 11.29
N ILE A 215 -22.92 8.32 12.14
CA ILE A 215 -21.62 8.13 12.81
C ILE A 215 -20.51 7.87 11.77
N HIS A 216 -20.75 6.97 10.81
CA HIS A 216 -19.77 6.64 9.75
C HIS A 216 -19.43 7.86 8.91
N LYS A 217 -20.47 8.58 8.47
CA LYS A 217 -20.33 9.80 7.70
C LYS A 217 -19.61 10.89 8.50
N SER A 218 -19.90 11.03 9.79
CA SER A 218 -19.22 12.02 10.65
C SER A 218 -17.73 11.72 10.83
N ALA A 219 -17.36 10.44 10.97
CA ALA A 219 -15.95 10.04 11.04
C ALA A 219 -15.23 10.31 9.71
N TRP A 220 -15.87 10.00 8.57
CA TRP A 220 -15.34 10.34 7.25
C TRP A 220 -15.17 11.84 7.04
N GLU A 221 -16.15 12.63 7.46
CA GLU A 221 -16.08 14.09 7.41
C GLU A 221 -14.93 14.63 8.25
N ASP A 222 -14.66 14.05 9.43
CA ASP A 222 -13.52 14.40 10.27
C ASP A 222 -12.18 14.10 9.58
N VAL A 223 -12.02 12.91 8.96
CA VAL A 223 -10.83 12.56 8.17
C VAL A 223 -10.61 13.54 7.01
N ALA A 224 -11.64 13.80 6.21
CA ALA A 224 -11.56 14.68 5.05
C ALA A 224 -11.29 16.15 5.45
N ARG A 225 -11.94 16.62 6.51
CA ARG A 225 -11.74 17.97 7.06
C ARG A 225 -10.34 18.13 7.62
N ALA A 226 -9.85 17.19 8.44
CA ALA A 226 -8.51 17.23 9.02
C ALA A 226 -7.43 17.32 7.93
N ALA A 227 -7.59 16.58 6.82
CA ALA A 227 -6.71 16.70 5.66
C ALA A 227 -6.70 18.16 5.15
N ASN A 228 -7.86 18.76 4.88
CA ASN A 228 -7.93 20.13 4.37
C ASN A 228 -7.40 21.18 5.35
N GLU A 229 -7.65 21.03 6.66
CA GLU A 229 -7.13 21.91 7.71
C GLU A 229 -5.59 21.90 7.73
N HIS A 230 -4.99 20.72 7.52
CA HIS A 230 -3.55 20.52 7.61
C HIS A 230 -2.80 20.79 6.30
N ASN A 231 -3.49 20.92 5.17
CA ASN A 231 -2.86 21.25 3.90
C ASN A 231 -2.24 22.66 3.93
N ASP A 232 -0.95 22.76 3.62
CA ASP A 232 -0.18 24.01 3.48
C ASP A 232 0.63 23.93 2.17
N PRO A 233 -0.01 24.22 1.02
CA PRO A 233 0.61 24.09 -0.30
C PRO A 233 1.96 24.81 -0.39
N GLY A 234 3.01 24.07 -0.74
CA GLY A 234 4.39 24.52 -0.79
C GLY A 234 5.25 24.08 0.39
N HIS A 235 4.64 23.67 1.51
CA HIS A 235 5.34 23.32 2.74
C HIS A 235 4.96 21.92 3.26
N PHE A 236 3.67 21.57 3.20
CA PHE A 236 3.17 20.26 3.61
C PHE A 236 1.86 19.95 2.88
N THR A 237 1.81 18.87 2.10
CA THR A 237 0.62 18.48 1.34
C THR A 237 -0.11 17.35 2.03
N THR A 238 -1.42 17.47 2.20
CA THR A 238 -2.25 16.35 2.66
C THR A 238 -3.14 15.85 1.53
N PHE A 239 -3.65 14.63 1.64
CA PHE A 239 -4.70 14.13 0.76
C PHE A 239 -5.90 13.65 1.57
N ILE A 240 -7.10 13.80 1.01
CA ILE A 240 -8.26 13.06 1.48
C ILE A 240 -8.07 11.62 1.00
N GLY A 241 -8.20 10.64 1.88
CA GLY A 241 -8.09 9.23 1.50
C GLY A 241 -8.72 8.28 2.52
N TYR A 242 -8.91 7.03 2.09
CA TYR A 242 -9.40 5.93 2.92
C TYR A 242 -8.89 4.60 2.36
N GLU A 243 -8.89 3.56 3.19
CA GLU A 243 -8.57 2.21 2.73
C GLU A 243 -9.82 1.44 2.28
N PHE A 244 -9.83 0.99 1.02
CA PHE A 244 -10.76 -0.01 0.51
C PHE A 244 -10.28 -1.41 0.91
N THR A 245 -10.77 -1.89 2.05
CA THR A 245 -10.31 -3.11 2.72
C THR A 245 -11.07 -4.34 2.26
N THR A 246 -10.67 -4.97 1.15
CA THR A 246 -11.37 -6.14 0.61
C THR A 246 -10.50 -7.40 0.57
N SER A 247 -11.14 -8.56 0.56
CA SER A 247 -10.46 -9.85 0.43
C SER A 247 -11.30 -10.80 -0.43
N THR A 248 -10.66 -11.80 -1.05
CA THR A 248 -11.39 -12.82 -1.79
C THR A 248 -12.14 -13.75 -0.85
N ASN A 249 -13.33 -14.19 -1.28
CA ASN A 249 -14.06 -15.26 -0.59
C ASN A 249 -13.30 -16.60 -0.68
N VAL A 250 -12.45 -16.74 -1.68
CA VAL A 250 -11.51 -17.86 -1.82
C VAL A 250 -10.32 -17.58 -0.92
N GLU A 251 -10.18 -18.33 0.17
CA GLU A 251 -8.98 -18.38 1.01
C GLU A 251 -8.55 -17.06 1.71
N GLY A 252 -9.35 -16.00 1.62
CA GLY A 252 -9.12 -14.74 2.32
C GLY A 252 -7.94 -13.91 1.80
N GLY A 253 -7.61 -14.03 0.51
CA GLY A 253 -6.50 -13.30 -0.11
C GLY A 253 -6.67 -11.78 0.00
N ASN A 254 -5.62 -11.08 0.45
CA ASN A 254 -5.60 -9.63 0.56
C ASN A 254 -5.80 -8.94 -0.79
N LEU A 255 -6.75 -7.99 -0.84
CA LEU A 255 -7.04 -7.15 -2.01
C LEU A 255 -7.25 -5.69 -1.57
N HIS A 256 -6.56 -5.22 -0.54
CA HIS A 256 -6.75 -3.84 -0.06
C HIS A 256 -6.20 -2.80 -1.05
N ARG A 257 -6.77 -1.60 -1.03
CA ARG A 257 -6.24 -0.42 -1.74
C ARG A 257 -6.42 0.86 -0.91
N ASN A 258 -5.43 1.75 -0.93
CA ASN A 258 -5.64 3.13 -0.48
C ASN A 258 -6.22 3.97 -1.62
N VAL A 259 -7.37 4.61 -1.40
CA VAL A 259 -8.03 5.50 -2.35
C VAL A 259 -7.68 6.95 -2.00
N ILE A 260 -6.96 7.63 -2.88
CA ILE A 260 -6.44 8.99 -2.67
C ILE A 260 -7.14 9.95 -3.64
N PHE A 261 -7.72 11.02 -3.11
CA PHE A 261 -8.43 12.05 -3.87
C PHE A 261 -7.50 13.20 -4.29
N ASN A 262 -7.71 13.74 -5.48
CA ASN A 262 -6.85 14.81 -6.02
C ASN A 262 -7.10 16.22 -5.44
N SER A 263 -8.19 16.44 -4.70
CA SER A 263 -8.66 17.79 -4.34
C SER A 263 -9.27 17.84 -2.94
N SER A 264 -9.79 19.00 -2.53
CA SER A 264 -10.60 19.15 -1.31
C SER A 264 -11.98 18.50 -1.42
N LYS A 265 -12.37 18.07 -2.62
CA LYS A 265 -13.65 17.44 -2.90
C LYS A 265 -13.53 15.93 -2.87
N ALA A 266 -14.49 15.29 -2.22
CA ALA A 266 -14.58 13.84 -2.16
C ALA A 266 -16.04 13.39 -2.12
N SER A 267 -16.29 12.08 -2.20
CA SER A 267 -17.64 11.54 -2.01
C SER A 267 -18.13 11.81 -0.57
N ILE A 268 -19.44 11.97 -0.38
CA ILE A 268 -20.05 12.19 0.95
C ILE A 268 -19.84 11.02 1.92
N ARG A 269 -19.49 9.84 1.38
CA ARG A 269 -19.08 8.64 2.11
C ARG A 269 -18.05 7.88 1.28
N PRO A 270 -17.16 7.08 1.90
CA PRO A 270 -16.36 6.10 1.19
C PRO A 270 -17.23 5.05 0.47
N TRP A 271 -16.73 4.53 -0.65
CA TRP A 271 -17.24 3.32 -1.29
C TRP A 271 -16.39 2.14 -0.82
N THR A 272 -17.01 1.16 -0.15
CA THR A 272 -16.31 0.20 0.73
C THR A 272 -16.49 -1.24 0.29
N ARG A 273 -15.79 -2.17 0.94
CA ARG A 273 -15.95 -3.63 0.72
C ARG A 273 -17.39 -4.13 0.86
N ILE A 274 -18.23 -3.40 1.60
CA ILE A 274 -19.63 -3.75 1.83
C ILE A 274 -20.47 -3.39 0.60
N ASP A 275 -20.06 -2.39 -0.18
CA ASP A 275 -20.68 -2.04 -1.46
C ASP A 275 -20.34 -3.10 -2.53
N SER A 276 -19.07 -3.48 -2.65
CA SER A 276 -18.64 -4.69 -3.37
C SER A 276 -17.20 -5.07 -2.98
N ILE A 277 -16.88 -6.36 -3.04
CA ILE A 277 -15.54 -6.88 -2.79
C ILE A 277 -14.63 -6.84 -4.02
N ASN A 278 -15.20 -6.54 -5.20
CA ASN A 278 -14.50 -6.56 -6.49
C ASN A 278 -13.80 -5.20 -6.74
N PRO A 279 -12.46 -5.17 -6.91
CA PRO A 279 -11.73 -3.96 -7.30
C PRO A 279 -12.23 -3.31 -8.60
N GLU A 280 -12.76 -4.09 -9.55
CA GLU A 280 -13.27 -3.55 -10.81
C GLU A 280 -14.51 -2.67 -10.64
N ASP A 281 -15.33 -2.96 -9.62
CA ASP A 281 -16.47 -2.14 -9.24
C ASP A 281 -16.01 -0.83 -8.58
N LEU A 282 -14.94 -0.87 -7.78
CA LEU A 282 -14.28 0.32 -7.24
C LEU A 282 -13.83 1.23 -8.38
N TRP A 283 -13.13 0.69 -9.38
CA TRP A 283 -12.66 1.46 -10.54
C TRP A 283 -13.83 2.06 -11.34
N THR A 284 -14.94 1.32 -11.47
CA THR A 284 -16.17 1.83 -12.09
C THR A 284 -16.77 3.00 -11.32
N TRP A 285 -16.74 2.93 -9.98
CA TRP A 285 -17.18 4.04 -9.13
C TRP A 285 -16.24 5.26 -9.24
N GLN A 286 -14.93 5.05 -9.32
CA GLN A 286 -13.95 6.12 -9.52
C GLN A 286 -14.14 6.82 -10.87
N ASP A 287 -14.43 6.09 -11.94
CA ASP A 287 -14.76 6.68 -13.24
C ASP A 287 -16.00 7.61 -13.15
N LYS A 288 -17.03 7.25 -12.38
CA LYS A 288 -18.20 8.12 -12.13
C LYS A 288 -17.87 9.37 -11.31
N LEU A 289 -16.87 9.33 -10.43
CA LEU A 289 -16.40 10.52 -9.73
C LEU A 289 -15.65 11.45 -10.69
N ARG A 290 -14.86 10.87 -11.59
CA ARG A 290 -14.11 11.61 -12.61
C ARG A 290 -15.03 12.36 -13.56
N ASP A 291 -16.17 11.76 -13.95
CA ASP A 291 -17.24 12.43 -14.71
C ASP A 291 -17.82 13.66 -13.99
N LYS A 292 -17.66 13.73 -12.66
CA LYS A 292 -18.09 14.85 -11.81
C LYS A 292 -16.94 15.80 -11.44
N GLY A 293 -15.78 15.65 -12.06
CA GLY A 293 -14.62 16.52 -11.89
C GLY A 293 -13.76 16.23 -10.65
N VAL A 294 -13.90 15.04 -10.04
CA VAL A 294 -13.04 14.58 -8.94
C VAL A 294 -12.26 13.36 -9.40
N ASP A 295 -10.93 13.46 -9.42
CA ASP A 295 -10.07 12.34 -9.80
C ASP A 295 -9.53 11.64 -8.55
N THR A 296 -9.25 10.36 -8.69
CA THR A 296 -8.72 9.50 -7.63
C THR A 296 -7.67 8.55 -8.19
N VAL A 297 -6.77 8.11 -7.32
CA VAL A 297 -5.94 6.93 -7.55
C VAL A 297 -6.21 5.91 -6.46
N SER A 298 -6.19 4.63 -6.81
CA SER A 298 -6.16 3.49 -5.91
C SER A 298 -4.75 2.92 -5.89
N ILE A 299 -4.26 2.62 -4.69
CA ILE A 299 -2.91 2.09 -4.50
C ILE A 299 -3.05 0.72 -3.84
N PRO A 300 -2.91 -0.38 -4.59
CA PRO A 300 -2.86 -1.71 -4.00
C PRO A 300 -1.65 -1.86 -3.09
N HIS A 301 -1.84 -2.51 -1.94
CA HIS A 301 -0.79 -2.70 -0.94
C HIS A 301 -0.83 -4.10 -0.31
N ASN A 302 0.25 -4.48 0.38
CA ASN A 302 0.53 -5.85 0.85
C ASN A 302 0.22 -6.96 -0.16
N PRO A 303 0.64 -6.86 -1.43
CA PRO A 303 0.37 -7.93 -2.37
C PRO A 303 1.06 -9.25 -1.96
N ASN A 304 2.18 -9.22 -1.22
CA ASN A 304 2.82 -10.39 -0.60
C ASN A 304 1.84 -11.24 0.24
N GLY A 305 0.91 -10.61 0.95
CA GLY A 305 -0.13 -11.27 1.73
C GLY A 305 -1.41 -11.60 0.95
N SER A 306 -1.40 -11.44 -0.38
CA SER A 306 -2.58 -11.63 -1.23
C SER A 306 -2.92 -13.08 -1.52
N ASN A 307 -1.97 -14.02 -1.39
CA ASN A 307 -2.08 -15.43 -1.78
C ASN A 307 -2.15 -15.66 -3.31
N GLY A 308 -1.71 -14.68 -4.09
CA GLY A 308 -1.66 -14.69 -5.54
C GLY A 308 -2.77 -13.89 -6.23
N GLN A 309 -3.70 -13.32 -5.46
CA GLN A 309 -4.90 -12.67 -5.97
C GLN A 309 -4.67 -11.22 -6.43
N MET A 310 -3.59 -10.55 -6.01
CA MET A 310 -3.41 -9.13 -6.37
C MET A 310 -3.05 -8.95 -7.85
N PHE A 311 -2.26 -9.87 -8.41
CA PHE A 311 -1.69 -9.78 -9.74
C PHE A 311 -2.08 -10.98 -10.64
N GLU A 312 -3.37 -11.34 -10.62
CA GLU A 312 -3.94 -12.44 -11.42
C GLU A 312 -3.91 -12.17 -12.92
N MET A 313 -3.86 -13.25 -13.72
CA MET A 313 -3.90 -13.18 -15.19
C MET A 313 -5.33 -13.28 -15.74
N GLU A 314 -6.32 -13.18 -14.86
CA GLU A 314 -7.75 -13.19 -15.13
C GLU A 314 -8.45 -12.06 -14.36
N THR A 315 -9.67 -11.73 -14.75
CA THR A 315 -10.52 -10.77 -14.05
C THR A 315 -11.01 -11.35 -12.72
N PHE A 316 -11.64 -10.53 -11.89
CA PHE A 316 -12.21 -10.98 -10.60
C PHE A 316 -13.21 -12.14 -10.75
N TYR A 317 -13.87 -12.25 -11.90
CA TYR A 317 -14.83 -13.32 -12.21
C TYR A 317 -14.22 -14.47 -13.03
N ALA A 318 -12.88 -14.58 -13.07
CA ALA A 318 -12.13 -15.58 -13.83
C ALA A 318 -12.39 -15.51 -15.35
N GLU A 319 -12.58 -14.30 -15.88
CA GLU A 319 -12.63 -14.07 -17.33
C GLU A 319 -11.23 -13.68 -17.85
N PRO A 320 -10.91 -13.93 -19.13
CA PRO A 320 -9.64 -13.48 -19.72
C PRO A 320 -9.49 -11.95 -19.66
N ILE A 321 -8.30 -11.48 -19.33
CA ILE A 321 -7.96 -10.06 -19.37
C ILE A 321 -8.03 -9.55 -20.81
N ASN A 322 -8.50 -8.32 -20.99
CA ASN A 322 -8.51 -7.63 -22.28
C ASN A 322 -7.99 -6.19 -22.14
N LYS A 323 -7.83 -5.51 -23.27
CA LYS A 323 -7.29 -4.15 -23.32
C LYS A 323 -8.11 -3.15 -22.50
N ASP A 324 -9.44 -3.28 -22.51
CA ASP A 324 -10.34 -2.42 -21.74
C ASP A 324 -10.10 -2.59 -20.23
N TYR A 325 -9.92 -3.83 -19.76
CA TYR A 325 -9.53 -4.11 -18.38
C TYR A 325 -8.17 -3.48 -18.05
N ALA A 326 -7.17 -3.70 -18.90
CA ALA A 326 -5.82 -3.18 -18.69
C ALA A 326 -5.81 -1.65 -18.60
N GLU A 327 -6.51 -0.97 -19.51
CA GLU A 327 -6.65 0.50 -19.50
C GLU A 327 -7.44 0.99 -18.28
N LYS A 328 -8.53 0.30 -17.90
CA LYS A 328 -9.34 0.64 -16.72
C LYS A 328 -8.53 0.51 -15.43
N ARG A 329 -7.76 -0.56 -15.28
CA ARG A 329 -6.86 -0.73 -14.13
C ARG A 329 -5.78 0.33 -14.15
N MET A 330 -5.03 0.51 -15.23
CA MET A 330 -3.93 1.47 -15.27
C MET A 330 -4.36 2.93 -15.07
N ARG A 331 -5.60 3.29 -15.46
CA ARG A 331 -6.17 4.61 -15.18
C ARG A 331 -6.41 4.83 -13.68
N ASN A 332 -6.81 3.79 -12.95
CA ASN A 332 -7.23 3.88 -11.55
C ASN A 332 -6.14 3.44 -10.55
N GLU A 333 -5.28 2.49 -10.91
CA GLU A 333 -4.16 1.95 -10.14
C GLU A 333 -2.81 2.21 -10.83
N PRO A 334 -2.39 3.48 -10.99
CA PRO A 334 -1.14 3.80 -11.69
C PRO A 334 0.11 3.48 -10.85
N ILE A 335 -0.02 3.27 -9.54
CA ILE A 335 1.09 2.99 -8.62
C ILE A 335 0.70 1.89 -7.63
N VAL A 336 1.68 1.14 -7.14
CA VAL A 336 1.54 0.09 -6.15
C VAL A 336 2.49 0.33 -4.99
N GLU A 337 2.07 -0.13 -3.81
CA GLU A 337 2.94 -0.20 -2.65
C GLU A 337 3.77 -1.48 -2.67
N VAL A 338 5.09 -1.34 -2.79
CA VAL A 338 6.03 -2.46 -2.88
C VAL A 338 6.68 -2.80 -1.54
N THR A 339 6.63 -1.89 -0.56
CA THR A 339 7.23 -2.08 0.75
C THR A 339 6.42 -1.38 1.84
N GLN A 340 6.33 -2.05 2.98
CA GLN A 340 5.55 -1.64 4.13
C GLN A 340 6.08 -2.30 5.40
N VAL A 341 5.53 -1.95 6.58
CA VAL A 341 5.85 -2.64 7.84
C VAL A 341 5.63 -4.15 7.75
N LYS A 342 4.64 -4.60 6.98
CA LYS A 342 4.33 -6.01 6.70
C LYS A 342 5.18 -6.59 5.56
N GLY A 343 6.47 -6.29 5.58
CA GLY A 343 7.48 -6.79 4.65
C GLY A 343 7.41 -6.18 3.25
N THR A 344 8.22 -6.74 2.34
CA THR A 344 8.31 -6.28 0.95
C THR A 344 7.63 -7.22 -0.03
N SER A 345 7.23 -6.66 -1.16
CA SER A 345 6.56 -7.37 -2.24
C SER A 345 7.27 -7.15 -3.59
N GLU A 346 8.56 -6.80 -3.58
CA GLU A 346 9.31 -6.59 -4.82
C GLU A 346 9.53 -7.91 -5.56
N THR A 347 10.20 -8.87 -4.92
CA THR A 347 10.34 -10.24 -5.39
C THR A 347 10.46 -11.23 -4.22
N HIS A 348 10.57 -12.52 -4.53
CA HIS A 348 10.71 -13.61 -3.58
C HIS A 348 11.74 -14.64 -4.07
N PRO A 349 12.51 -15.35 -3.22
CA PRO A 349 13.55 -16.30 -3.67
C PRO A 349 13.01 -17.46 -4.52
N LEU A 350 11.75 -17.85 -4.31
CA LEU A 350 11.07 -18.87 -5.15
C LEU A 350 10.72 -18.36 -6.56
N LEU A 351 10.64 -17.05 -6.77
CA LEU A 351 10.33 -16.43 -8.06
C LEU A 351 11.61 -15.96 -8.77
N SER A 352 12.59 -15.48 -8.00
CA SER A 352 13.86 -14.91 -8.45
C SER A 352 15.06 -15.61 -7.81
N PRO A 353 15.31 -16.89 -8.10
CA PRO A 353 16.36 -17.67 -7.44
C PRO A 353 17.79 -17.19 -7.74
N ASP A 354 17.97 -16.42 -8.82
CA ASP A 354 19.26 -15.86 -9.24
C ASP A 354 19.50 -14.42 -8.72
N ASP A 355 18.60 -13.89 -7.89
CA ASP A 355 18.76 -12.60 -7.20
C ASP A 355 19.09 -12.82 -5.72
N GLU A 356 20.32 -12.50 -5.34
CA GLU A 356 20.85 -12.70 -3.99
C GLU A 356 20.20 -11.81 -2.92
N TRP A 357 19.38 -10.83 -3.33
CA TRP A 357 18.66 -9.91 -2.45
C TRP A 357 17.14 -10.11 -2.47
N ALA A 358 16.68 -11.23 -3.05
CA ALA A 358 15.27 -11.58 -3.18
C ALA A 358 14.58 -11.92 -1.84
N ASP A 359 15.35 -12.13 -0.76
CA ASP A 359 14.88 -12.54 0.57
C ASP A 359 14.69 -11.37 1.56
N PHE A 360 14.62 -10.14 1.05
CA PHE A 360 14.59 -8.95 1.89
C PHE A 360 13.23 -8.69 2.57
N GLU A 361 13.22 -8.72 3.91
CA GLU A 361 12.05 -8.47 4.77
C GLU A 361 10.78 -9.17 4.25
N ILE A 362 10.83 -10.49 4.10
CA ILE A 362 9.70 -11.30 3.62
C ILE A 362 8.74 -11.63 4.75
N MET A 363 7.47 -11.29 4.54
CA MET A 363 6.34 -11.83 5.31
C MET A 363 5.70 -12.96 4.51
N ASP A 364 5.63 -14.16 5.10
CA ASP A 364 5.24 -15.40 4.40
C ASP A 364 3.78 -15.82 4.67
N VAL A 365 3.04 -15.05 5.47
CA VAL A 365 1.65 -15.35 5.85
C VAL A 365 0.65 -14.37 5.24
N ARG A 366 -0.61 -14.81 5.13
CA ARG A 366 -1.74 -13.99 4.67
C ARG A 366 -2.13 -12.97 5.72
N VAL A 367 -2.45 -11.75 5.29
CA VAL A 367 -2.90 -10.67 6.17
C VAL A 367 -4.16 -11.09 6.94
N GLY A 368 -4.13 -10.97 8.26
CA GLY A 368 -5.28 -11.25 9.13
C GLY A 368 -5.70 -12.72 9.24
N SER A 369 -4.95 -13.66 8.66
CA SER A 369 -5.28 -15.09 8.74
C SER A 369 -5.16 -15.65 10.17
N ARG A 370 -6.18 -16.39 10.60
CA ARG A 370 -6.21 -17.08 11.91
C ARG A 370 -6.74 -18.51 11.73
N PRO A 371 -5.93 -19.56 11.97
CA PRO A 371 -4.50 -19.49 12.30
C PRO A 371 -3.67 -18.87 11.15
N PRO A 372 -2.45 -18.36 11.45
CA PRO A 372 -1.54 -17.86 10.42
C PRO A 372 -1.37 -18.89 9.31
N THR A 373 -1.65 -18.47 8.07
CA THR A 373 -1.66 -19.35 6.90
C THR A 373 -0.69 -18.80 5.86
N TYR A 374 0.11 -19.68 5.27
CA TYR A 374 1.08 -19.33 4.23
C TYR A 374 0.42 -18.59 3.06
N SER A 375 1.08 -17.54 2.58
CA SER A 375 0.68 -16.79 1.38
C SER A 375 1.49 -17.27 0.17
N ARG A 376 0.80 -17.71 -0.89
CA ARG A 376 1.46 -18.14 -2.12
C ARG A 376 2.21 -16.97 -2.79
N PRO A 377 3.52 -17.11 -3.11
CA PRO A 377 4.27 -16.04 -3.78
C PRO A 377 3.80 -15.74 -5.19
N SER A 378 3.49 -16.76 -6.00
CA SER A 378 3.04 -16.51 -7.38
C SER A 378 1.72 -15.75 -7.41
N GLY A 379 1.69 -14.63 -8.12
CA GLY A 379 0.61 -13.63 -8.19
C GLY A 379 0.63 -12.57 -7.07
N SER A 380 1.64 -12.61 -6.19
CA SER A 380 1.74 -11.75 -5.00
C SER A 380 2.90 -10.75 -5.04
N TYR A 381 3.83 -10.87 -5.99
CA TYR A 381 5.02 -10.04 -6.06
C TYR A 381 5.08 -9.18 -7.32
N VAL A 382 5.60 -7.97 -7.18
CA VAL A 382 5.56 -6.91 -8.18
C VAL A 382 6.43 -7.24 -9.40
N ARG A 383 7.62 -7.81 -9.20
CA ARG A 383 8.49 -8.18 -10.33
C ARG A 383 7.82 -9.23 -11.23
N GLU A 384 7.20 -10.23 -10.64
CA GLU A 384 6.40 -11.22 -11.37
C GLU A 384 5.18 -10.57 -12.04
N ALA A 385 4.52 -9.60 -11.39
CA ALA A 385 3.43 -8.85 -12.01
C ALA A 385 3.88 -8.12 -13.30
N TYR A 386 5.09 -7.56 -13.32
CA TYR A 386 5.65 -6.94 -14.53
C TYR A 386 5.90 -7.96 -15.64
N LEU A 387 6.44 -9.14 -15.31
CA LEU A 387 6.63 -10.25 -16.26
C LEU A 387 5.30 -10.78 -16.80
N ASN A 388 4.30 -10.93 -15.92
CA ASN A 388 2.92 -11.25 -16.26
C ASN A 388 2.32 -10.21 -17.22
N GLY A 389 2.57 -8.93 -16.96
CA GLY A 389 2.18 -7.82 -17.83
C GLY A 389 2.76 -7.92 -19.24
N LEU A 390 4.06 -8.24 -19.37
CA LEU A 390 4.70 -8.49 -20.67
C LEU A 390 4.05 -9.67 -21.41
N THR A 391 3.67 -10.72 -20.68
CA THR A 391 3.02 -11.92 -21.25
C THR A 391 1.61 -11.62 -21.76
N LEU A 392 0.82 -10.85 -20.99
CA LEU A 392 -0.50 -10.38 -21.43
C LEU A 392 -0.38 -9.49 -22.67
N GLU A 393 0.64 -8.63 -22.71
CA GLU A 393 0.89 -7.77 -23.86
C GLU A 393 1.32 -8.56 -25.11
N PHE A 394 2.20 -9.57 -24.94
CA PHE A 394 2.60 -10.50 -26.00
C PHE A 394 1.39 -11.25 -26.59
N THR A 395 0.40 -11.57 -25.75
CA THR A 395 -0.86 -12.21 -26.17
C THR A 395 -1.95 -11.23 -26.58
N ASN A 396 -1.61 -9.95 -26.79
CA ASN A 396 -2.50 -8.87 -27.24
C ASN A 396 -3.69 -8.58 -26.29
N GLN A 397 -3.54 -8.90 -25.00
CA GLN A 397 -4.53 -8.65 -23.95
C GLN A 397 -4.35 -7.28 -23.26
N GLY A 398 -3.29 -6.53 -23.61
CA GLY A 398 -2.91 -5.30 -22.90
C GLY A 398 -2.08 -5.59 -21.65
N ASN A 399 -1.59 -4.55 -20.97
CA ASN A 399 -0.72 -4.69 -19.80
C ASN A 399 -1.30 -3.95 -18.58
N PRO A 400 -1.97 -4.65 -17.65
CA PRO A 400 -2.56 -4.09 -16.45
C PRO A 400 -1.55 -3.81 -15.33
N TYR A 401 -0.26 -4.14 -15.55
CA TYR A 401 0.78 -4.13 -14.52
C TYR A 401 1.87 -3.11 -14.79
N LYS A 402 1.65 -2.12 -15.67
CA LYS A 402 2.60 -1.02 -15.92
C LYS A 402 2.59 0.05 -14.83
N PHE A 403 2.36 -0.31 -13.57
CA PHE A 403 2.29 0.64 -12.47
C PHE A 403 3.68 1.12 -11.99
N GLY A 404 3.73 2.23 -11.27
CA GLY A 404 4.91 2.72 -10.58
C GLY A 404 5.01 2.21 -9.14
N LEU A 405 6.12 2.48 -8.47
CA LEU A 405 6.41 2.00 -7.13
C LEU A 405 6.33 3.13 -6.09
N ILE A 406 5.75 2.83 -4.93
CA ILE A 406 5.87 3.61 -3.69
C ILE A 406 6.04 2.66 -2.48
N GLY A 407 6.46 3.19 -1.33
CA GLY A 407 6.31 2.53 -0.02
C GLY A 407 5.26 3.25 0.82
N SER A 408 4.87 2.67 1.96
CA SER A 408 4.03 3.33 2.98
C SER A 408 4.12 2.60 4.31
N SER A 409 3.54 3.12 5.41
CA SER A 409 3.66 2.46 6.72
C SER A 409 2.56 1.45 7.03
N ASP A 410 1.31 1.72 6.66
CA ASP A 410 0.09 1.07 7.19
C ASP A 410 0.08 1.05 8.72
N THR A 411 0.61 2.11 9.33
CA THR A 411 0.66 2.19 10.78
C THR A 411 -0.75 2.14 11.34
N HIS A 412 -0.95 1.41 12.44
CA HIS A 412 -2.18 1.46 13.22
C HIS A 412 -2.02 2.26 14.51
N THR A 413 -0.99 3.09 14.62
CA THR A 413 -0.78 3.97 15.79
C THR A 413 -1.02 5.45 15.48
N GLY A 414 -1.39 5.80 14.25
CA GLY A 414 -1.39 7.17 13.74
C GLY A 414 0.00 7.74 13.46
N ALA A 415 1.07 6.96 13.68
CA ALA A 415 2.47 7.36 13.50
C ALA A 415 3.31 6.20 12.93
N GLY A 416 3.83 6.34 11.71
CA GLY A 416 4.65 5.31 11.05
C GLY A 416 6.08 5.26 11.57
N ALA A 417 6.63 4.07 11.85
CA ALA A 417 8.01 3.91 12.28
C ALA A 417 8.92 3.61 11.07
N PHE A 418 9.79 4.57 10.70
CA PHE A 418 10.67 4.47 9.53
C PHE A 418 12.17 4.36 9.87
N ASP A 419 12.50 4.31 11.15
CA ASP A 419 13.88 4.31 11.66
C ASP A 419 14.09 3.05 12.49
N GLU A 420 14.99 2.19 12.05
CA GLU A 420 15.35 0.93 12.72
C GLU A 420 15.82 1.14 14.16
N SER A 421 16.45 2.29 14.48
CA SER A 421 16.90 2.61 15.84
C SER A 421 15.80 3.13 16.76
N ASN A 422 14.65 3.53 16.18
CA ASN A 422 13.50 4.09 16.89
C ASN A 422 12.20 3.46 16.39
N TYR A 423 12.07 2.16 16.59
CA TYR A 423 10.97 1.35 16.08
C TYR A 423 9.93 1.03 17.16
N TRP A 424 8.68 1.40 16.90
CA TRP A 424 7.51 1.08 17.74
C TRP A 424 6.50 0.17 17.06
N SER A 425 6.80 -0.35 15.87
CA SER A 425 5.92 -1.26 15.14
C SER A 425 4.56 -0.63 14.78
N LYS A 426 3.48 -1.40 14.75
CA LYS A 426 2.25 -1.09 14.02
C LYS A 426 0.97 -1.15 14.86
N VAL A 427 0.77 -2.16 15.70
CA VAL A 427 -0.54 -2.60 16.24
C VAL A 427 -0.74 -2.23 17.72
N GLY A 428 -0.26 -1.04 18.10
CA GLY A 428 -0.51 -0.46 19.42
C GLY A 428 -0.07 -1.35 20.57
N ILE A 429 -0.99 -1.75 21.45
CA ILE A 429 -0.66 -2.53 22.66
C ILE A 429 -0.10 -3.92 22.33
N LEU A 430 -0.46 -4.53 21.19
CA LEU A 430 -0.06 -5.90 20.87
C LEU A 430 1.44 -6.04 20.58
N ASP A 431 2.07 -4.99 20.10
CA ASP A 431 3.45 -4.98 19.63
C ASP A 431 4.19 -3.73 20.11
N GLY A 432 3.64 -3.00 21.08
CA GLY A 432 4.20 -1.74 21.55
C GLY A 432 5.50 -1.89 22.34
N ASP A 433 5.79 -3.09 22.86
CA ASP A 433 7.03 -3.39 23.58
C ASP A 433 7.80 -4.58 22.95
N PRO A 434 9.13 -4.61 23.15
CA PRO A 434 10.02 -5.63 22.57
C PRO A 434 9.84 -7.08 23.04
N GLU A 435 9.26 -7.31 24.22
CA GLU A 435 8.89 -8.66 24.63
C GLU A 435 7.71 -9.15 23.75
N ASN A 436 6.68 -8.31 23.58
CA ASN A 436 5.51 -8.66 22.76
C ASN A 436 5.84 -8.76 21.25
N ARG A 437 6.80 -7.96 20.76
CA ARG A 437 7.34 -8.07 19.38
C ARG A 437 8.26 -9.26 19.19
N GLY A 438 8.71 -9.89 20.27
CA GLY A 438 9.57 -11.06 20.23
C GLY A 438 11.04 -10.75 19.92
N SER A 439 11.50 -9.52 20.09
CA SER A 439 12.92 -9.17 19.97
C SER A 439 13.71 -9.43 21.26
N THR A 440 13.04 -9.51 22.41
CA THR A 440 13.66 -9.85 23.70
C THR A 440 12.97 -11.01 24.41
N PRO A 441 13.67 -11.76 25.29
CA PRO A 441 13.06 -12.86 26.05
C PRO A 441 11.89 -12.39 26.92
N LEU A 442 10.86 -13.22 27.02
CA LEU A 442 9.71 -13.01 27.89
C LEU A 442 10.07 -13.17 29.36
N ALA A 443 9.59 -12.26 30.21
CA ALA A 443 9.57 -12.48 31.65
C ALA A 443 8.65 -13.66 32.02
N GLN A 444 8.94 -14.35 33.14
CA GLN A 444 8.15 -15.51 33.60
C GLN A 444 6.65 -15.20 33.73
N GLU A 445 6.31 -14.01 34.24
CA GLU A 445 4.93 -13.54 34.38
C GLU A 445 4.22 -13.41 33.02
N ASN A 446 4.94 -12.97 31.98
CA ASN A 446 4.43 -12.85 30.62
C ASN A 446 4.23 -14.22 29.95
N ILE A 447 5.10 -15.19 30.22
CA ILE A 447 4.94 -16.58 29.77
C ILE A 447 3.63 -17.16 30.34
N GLU A 448 3.45 -17.04 31.66
CA GLU A 448 2.25 -17.54 32.34
C GLU A 448 0.97 -16.86 31.85
N ARG A 449 1.03 -15.54 31.62
CA ARG A 449 -0.07 -14.76 31.05
C ARG A 449 -0.45 -15.24 29.65
N LEU A 450 0.53 -15.40 28.74
CA LEU A 450 0.28 -15.90 27.40
C LEU A 450 -0.27 -17.32 27.43
N ASP A 451 0.29 -18.21 28.24
CA ASP A 451 -0.19 -19.59 28.38
C ASP A 451 -1.63 -19.67 28.91
N ASN A 452 -1.98 -18.84 29.89
CA ASN A 452 -3.33 -18.76 30.44
C ASN A 452 -4.32 -18.25 29.39
N TYR A 453 -3.93 -17.22 28.63
CA TYR A 453 -4.74 -16.67 27.54
C TYR A 453 -4.95 -17.70 26.42
N MET A 454 -3.88 -18.37 25.96
CA MET A 454 -3.96 -19.40 24.93
C MET A 454 -4.90 -20.54 25.32
N ARG A 455 -4.84 -20.97 26.60
CA ARG A 455 -5.76 -21.98 27.14
C ARG A 455 -7.20 -21.49 27.24
N ALA A 456 -7.42 -20.27 27.72
CA ALA A 456 -8.76 -19.72 27.92
C ALA A 456 -9.55 -19.56 26.61
N PHE A 457 -8.85 -19.24 25.51
CA PHE A 457 -9.48 -18.97 24.21
C PHE A 457 -9.19 -20.03 23.14
N ASN A 458 -8.67 -21.19 23.55
CA ASN A 458 -8.33 -22.32 22.68
C ASN A 458 -7.48 -21.91 21.46
N GLN A 459 -6.43 -21.12 21.70
CA GLN A 459 -5.53 -20.57 20.68
C GLN A 459 -4.21 -21.36 20.61
N PRO A 460 -3.51 -21.39 19.46
CA PRO A 460 -2.20 -22.04 19.31
C PRO A 460 -1.11 -21.42 20.20
N ARG A 461 -0.10 -22.20 20.64
CA ARG A 461 0.98 -21.70 21.51
C ARG A 461 1.62 -20.42 20.94
N SER A 462 1.57 -19.35 21.74
CA SER A 462 2.11 -18.03 21.39
C SER A 462 3.51 -17.78 21.96
N THR A 463 4.23 -18.83 22.34
CA THR A 463 5.66 -18.75 22.71
C THR A 463 6.50 -19.71 21.89
N VAL A 464 7.78 -19.36 21.72
CA VAL A 464 8.81 -20.20 21.09
C VAL A 464 10.02 -20.29 22.02
N SER A 465 10.51 -21.51 22.19
CA SER A 465 11.66 -21.83 23.04
C SER A 465 12.94 -21.80 22.20
N LEU A 466 13.86 -20.90 22.53
CA LEU A 466 15.18 -20.77 21.89
C LEU A 466 16.30 -21.04 22.91
N THR A 467 17.54 -21.18 22.46
CA THR A 467 18.67 -21.40 23.40
C THR A 467 18.86 -20.20 24.35
N GLN A 468 18.44 -19.02 23.92
CA GLN A 468 18.56 -17.76 24.63
C GLN A 468 17.39 -17.47 25.60
N GLY A 469 16.30 -18.26 25.58
CA GLY A 469 15.13 -18.06 26.42
C GLY A 469 13.80 -18.38 25.72
N GLU A 470 12.69 -18.06 26.38
CA GLU A 470 11.35 -18.09 25.79
C GLU A 470 11.03 -16.73 25.17
N TYR A 471 10.45 -16.72 23.97
CA TYR A 471 10.09 -15.51 23.24
C TYR A 471 8.63 -15.55 22.80
N ALA A 472 8.05 -14.37 22.55
CA ALA A 472 6.75 -14.26 21.91
C ALA A 472 6.82 -14.83 20.47
N ASN A 473 5.81 -15.61 20.10
CA ASN A 473 5.63 -16.17 18.77
C ASN A 473 4.48 -15.44 18.05
N THR A 474 4.71 -14.17 17.70
CA THR A 474 3.65 -13.21 17.35
C THR A 474 3.61 -12.79 15.88
N GLY A 475 4.47 -13.35 15.00
CA GLY A 475 4.54 -12.98 13.58
C GLY A 475 5.11 -11.56 13.32
N PHE A 476 5.10 -10.69 14.33
CA PHE A 476 5.66 -9.32 14.29
C PHE A 476 7.17 -9.30 14.05
N THR A 477 7.86 -10.42 14.26
CA THR A 477 9.30 -10.56 13.97
C THR A 477 9.63 -10.41 12.49
N GLN A 478 8.67 -10.69 11.59
CA GLN A 478 8.78 -10.52 10.14
C GLN A 478 8.51 -9.08 9.67
N TRP A 479 8.19 -8.16 10.58
CA TRP A 479 7.91 -6.77 10.23
C TRP A 479 9.17 -5.91 10.29
N GLY A 480 9.23 -4.84 9.50
CA GLY A 480 10.40 -3.94 9.40
C GLY A 480 10.02 -2.46 9.56
N ALA A 481 11.00 -1.57 9.77
CA ALA A 481 10.76 -0.13 9.90
C ALA A 481 10.55 0.56 8.53
N SER A 482 9.56 0.07 7.78
CA SER A 482 9.29 0.46 6.39
C SER A 482 7.84 0.95 6.20
N GLY A 483 7.54 1.80 5.21
CA GLY A 483 8.39 2.45 4.21
C GLY A 483 7.81 3.80 3.79
N LEU A 484 8.52 4.52 2.91
CA LEU A 484 8.10 5.85 2.47
C LEU A 484 7.66 5.88 1.00
N ALA A 485 6.59 6.64 0.75
CA ALA A 485 6.17 7.03 -0.58
C ALA A 485 7.05 8.19 -1.03
N ALA A 486 7.67 8.09 -2.21
CA ALA A 486 8.45 9.18 -2.76
C ALA A 486 8.05 9.53 -4.18
N VAL A 487 8.05 10.83 -4.49
CA VAL A 487 7.66 11.38 -5.78
C VAL A 487 8.64 12.43 -6.27
N TRP A 488 8.84 12.51 -7.58
CA TRP A 488 9.46 13.69 -8.19
C TRP A 488 8.36 14.63 -8.68
N ALA A 489 8.25 15.80 -8.06
CA ALA A 489 7.22 16.78 -8.41
C ALA A 489 7.80 18.19 -8.50
N GLU A 490 7.18 19.06 -9.31
CA GLU A 490 7.67 20.44 -9.51
C GLU A 490 7.48 21.29 -8.24
N GLU A 491 6.40 21.02 -7.51
CA GLU A 491 6.02 21.69 -6.27
C GLU A 491 5.45 20.70 -5.25
N ASN A 492 5.59 21.02 -3.95
CA ASN A 492 4.88 20.33 -2.86
C ASN A 492 3.42 20.80 -2.81
N THR A 493 2.60 20.34 -3.76
CA THR A 493 1.15 20.62 -3.80
C THR A 493 0.38 19.38 -4.21
N ARG A 494 -0.90 19.30 -3.82
CA ARG A 494 -1.81 18.22 -4.24
C ARG A 494 -1.76 17.98 -5.74
N ASP A 495 -1.93 19.03 -6.54
CA ASP A 495 -1.94 18.92 -8.01
C ASP A 495 -0.63 18.36 -8.57
N SER A 496 0.50 18.88 -8.13
CA SER A 496 1.83 18.50 -8.62
C SER A 496 2.21 17.07 -8.23
N ILE A 497 1.95 16.70 -6.97
CA ILE A 497 2.19 15.36 -6.42
C ILE A 497 1.21 14.34 -7.02
N PHE A 498 -0.08 14.66 -7.13
CA PHE A 498 -1.07 13.77 -7.73
C PHE A 498 -0.76 13.50 -9.21
N LYS A 499 -0.32 14.53 -9.96
CA LYS A 499 0.20 14.33 -11.32
C LYS A 499 1.43 13.40 -11.33
N ALA A 500 2.25 13.40 -10.28
CA ALA A 500 3.41 12.51 -10.15
C ALA A 500 2.98 11.05 -10.01
N PHE A 501 1.96 10.78 -9.18
CA PHE A 501 1.32 9.48 -9.08
C PHE A 501 0.80 9.00 -10.44
N LYS A 502 0.05 9.85 -11.17
CA LYS A 502 -0.53 9.48 -12.48
C LYS A 502 0.53 9.20 -13.56
N ARG A 503 1.63 9.98 -13.59
CA ARG A 503 2.74 9.74 -14.53
C ARG A 503 3.74 8.69 -14.05
N LYS A 504 3.56 8.16 -12.83
CA LYS A 504 4.37 7.10 -12.22
C LYS A 504 5.84 7.49 -12.03
N GLU A 505 6.11 8.78 -11.89
CA GLU A 505 7.45 9.28 -11.58
C GLU A 505 7.64 9.27 -10.06
N THR A 506 7.55 8.05 -9.53
CA THR A 506 7.54 7.72 -8.11
C THR A 506 8.60 6.66 -7.83
N PHE A 507 8.99 6.56 -6.58
CA PHE A 507 9.88 5.50 -6.11
C PHE A 507 9.53 5.15 -4.67
N ALA A 508 9.94 3.96 -4.25
CA ALA A 508 9.75 3.46 -2.90
C ALA A 508 11.07 3.47 -2.14
N THR A 509 11.03 3.74 -0.83
CA THR A 509 12.18 3.48 0.05
C THR A 509 11.73 2.69 1.27
N THR A 510 12.65 1.90 1.83
CA THR A 510 12.40 1.06 3.01
C THR A 510 12.37 1.81 4.33
N GLY A 511 12.63 3.12 4.33
CA GLY A 511 12.59 3.97 5.52
C GLY A 511 13.50 5.19 5.36
N THR A 512 14.73 4.99 4.89
CA THR A 512 15.67 6.08 4.61
C THR A 512 15.25 6.90 3.39
N ARG A 513 15.56 8.20 3.39
CA ARG A 513 15.25 9.14 2.29
C ARG A 513 16.29 9.11 1.17
N ILE A 514 16.60 7.91 0.66
CA ILE A 514 17.43 7.75 -0.53
C ILE A 514 16.70 8.39 -1.71
N ALA A 515 17.31 9.37 -2.38
CA ALA A 515 16.76 9.93 -3.61
C ALA A 515 17.29 9.14 -4.81
N VAL A 516 16.42 8.62 -5.67
CA VAL A 516 16.80 7.95 -6.91
C VAL A 516 16.14 8.59 -8.14
N ARG A 517 16.96 8.93 -9.13
CA ARG A 517 16.55 9.30 -10.48
C ARG A 517 16.96 8.23 -11.46
N PHE A 518 16.05 7.89 -12.36
CA PHE A 518 16.29 6.91 -13.40
C PHE A 518 15.70 7.41 -14.72
N PHE A 519 16.55 7.46 -15.74
CA PHE A 519 16.22 7.93 -17.09
C PHE A 519 16.68 6.90 -18.13
N ALA A 520 16.00 6.90 -19.28
CA ALA A 520 16.43 6.15 -20.45
C ALA A 520 16.29 7.00 -21.72
N GLY A 521 17.22 6.85 -22.66
CA GLY A 521 17.23 7.57 -23.94
C GLY A 521 18.36 7.08 -24.83
N TYR A 522 18.59 7.73 -25.97
CA TYR A 522 19.58 7.29 -26.96
C TYR A 522 20.84 8.17 -27.02
N ASP A 523 20.88 9.22 -26.19
CA ASP A 523 21.93 10.24 -26.16
C ASP A 523 22.26 10.70 -24.72
N LEU A 524 22.00 9.85 -23.71
CA LEU A 524 22.23 10.17 -22.30
C LEU A 524 23.72 10.12 -21.92
N SER A 525 24.51 9.26 -22.55
CA SER A 525 25.96 9.14 -22.36
C SER A 525 26.72 10.40 -22.76
N LYS A 526 26.11 11.25 -23.60
CA LYS A 526 26.63 12.55 -24.02
C LYS A 526 26.45 13.64 -22.96
N ILE A 527 25.67 13.39 -21.91
CA ILE A 527 25.48 14.33 -20.81
C ILE A 527 26.68 14.22 -19.88
N ASP A 528 27.31 15.35 -19.56
CA ASP A 528 28.35 15.38 -18.53
C ASP A 528 27.70 15.16 -17.15
N LEU A 529 28.03 14.03 -16.51
CA LEU A 529 27.54 13.66 -15.19
C LEU A 529 27.94 14.65 -14.08
N ASN A 530 28.88 15.56 -14.33
CA ASN A 530 29.27 16.63 -13.41
C ASN A 530 28.68 18.00 -13.75
N SER A 531 27.85 18.09 -14.80
CA SER A 531 27.17 19.32 -15.19
C SER A 531 26.13 19.74 -14.15
N GLU A 532 26.05 21.04 -13.86
CA GLU A 532 24.95 21.62 -13.06
C GLU A 532 23.59 21.43 -13.76
N ASN A 533 23.57 21.25 -15.08
CA ASN A 533 22.36 21.04 -15.89
C ASN A 533 22.04 19.55 -16.12
N LEU A 534 22.70 18.62 -15.43
CA LEU A 534 22.54 17.17 -15.61
C LEU A 534 21.07 16.73 -15.69
N VAL A 535 20.24 17.19 -14.74
CA VAL A 535 18.83 16.79 -14.66
C VAL A 535 18.01 17.39 -15.80
N SER A 536 18.17 18.69 -16.05
CA SER A 536 17.51 19.39 -17.15
C SER A 536 17.81 18.75 -18.50
N GLU A 537 19.07 18.37 -18.75
CA GLU A 537 19.45 17.67 -19.97
C GLU A 537 18.86 16.26 -20.04
N ALA A 538 18.81 15.52 -18.93
CA ALA A 538 18.22 14.19 -18.88
C ALA A 538 16.72 14.20 -19.22
N TYR A 539 15.95 15.16 -18.71
CA TYR A 539 14.55 15.34 -19.10
C TYR A 539 14.35 15.75 -20.56
N GLN A 540 15.32 16.45 -21.16
CA GLN A 540 15.24 16.87 -22.57
C GLN A 540 15.61 15.74 -23.53
N LYS A 541 16.56 14.89 -23.16
CA LYS A 541 17.16 13.86 -24.02
C LYS A 541 16.59 12.45 -23.82
N GLY A 542 15.77 12.24 -22.81
CA GLY A 542 15.23 10.91 -22.49
C GLY A 542 13.87 10.94 -21.79
N VAL A 543 13.39 9.76 -21.45
CA VAL A 543 12.20 9.52 -20.64
C VAL A 543 12.59 9.18 -19.20
N THR A 544 11.69 9.40 -18.26
CA THR A 544 11.92 9.15 -16.83
C THR A 544 11.34 7.80 -16.43
N MET A 545 11.74 7.28 -15.26
CA MET A 545 10.99 6.22 -14.58
C MET A 545 9.49 6.48 -14.59
N GLY A 546 8.72 5.41 -14.78
CA GLY A 546 7.28 5.45 -14.99
C GLY A 546 6.85 5.62 -16.45
N SER A 547 7.79 5.83 -17.38
CA SER A 547 7.48 6.10 -18.79
C SER A 547 7.75 4.91 -19.71
N ASP A 548 7.22 5.02 -20.92
CA ASP A 548 7.55 4.15 -22.05
C ASP A 548 8.64 4.83 -22.90
N LEU A 549 9.71 4.09 -23.21
CA LEU A 549 10.72 4.47 -24.20
C LEU A 549 10.40 3.77 -25.51
N VAL A 550 10.11 4.56 -26.55
CA VAL A 550 9.89 4.04 -27.90
C VAL A 550 11.24 3.71 -28.56
N GLY A 551 11.34 2.50 -29.10
CA GLY A 551 12.48 1.99 -29.84
C GLY A 551 12.88 2.87 -31.03
N ASP A 552 14.18 3.12 -31.19
CA ASP A 552 14.71 3.77 -32.39
C ASP A 552 14.97 2.79 -33.55
N GLY A 553 14.87 1.48 -33.28
CA GLY A 553 15.02 0.39 -34.24
C GLY A 553 16.45 -0.03 -34.54
N GLU A 554 17.46 0.60 -33.95
CA GLU A 554 18.87 0.30 -34.24
C GLU A 554 19.78 0.30 -33.00
N LYS A 555 19.55 1.20 -32.04
CA LYS A 555 20.44 1.42 -30.90
C LYS A 555 19.87 0.84 -29.62
N ALA A 556 20.79 0.34 -28.79
CA ALA A 556 20.49 0.06 -27.41
C ALA A 556 20.19 1.37 -26.65
N PRO A 557 19.16 1.39 -25.79
CA PRO A 557 18.92 2.52 -24.91
C PRO A 557 20.06 2.66 -23.90
N GLU A 558 20.43 3.90 -23.65
CA GLU A 558 21.33 4.31 -22.60
C GLU A 558 20.49 4.68 -21.37
N PHE A 559 20.91 4.24 -20.20
CA PHE A 559 20.26 4.51 -18.93
C PHE A 559 21.14 5.41 -18.09
N LEU A 560 20.56 6.45 -17.51
CA LEU A 560 21.22 7.32 -16.55
C LEU A 560 20.57 7.12 -15.18
N VAL A 561 21.38 6.74 -14.20
CA VAL A 561 20.94 6.61 -12.80
C VAL A 561 21.70 7.60 -11.95
N TRP A 562 20.99 8.26 -11.03
CA TRP A 562 21.58 9.10 -10.01
C TRP A 562 20.90 8.85 -8.68
N ALA A 563 21.67 8.30 -7.73
CA ALA A 563 21.25 8.04 -6.37
C ALA A 563 22.01 8.92 -5.38
N GLN A 564 21.31 9.44 -4.36
CA GLN A 564 21.88 10.20 -3.26
C GLN A 564 21.41 9.59 -1.94
N ARG A 565 22.35 9.42 -0.99
CA ARG A 565 22.02 8.86 0.33
C ARG A 565 21.10 9.77 1.12
N ASP A 566 20.38 9.18 2.06
CA ASP A 566 19.79 9.97 3.14
C ASP A 566 20.91 10.62 3.97
N LYS A 567 20.69 11.87 4.40
CA LYS A 567 21.55 12.59 5.34
C LYS A 567 21.79 11.77 6.62
N ASN A 568 20.76 11.07 7.10
CA ASN A 568 20.79 10.30 8.34
C ASN A 568 20.93 8.78 8.11
N GLY A 569 20.92 8.33 6.85
CA GLY A 569 21.12 6.93 6.48
C GLY A 569 22.59 6.53 6.30
N ALA A 570 22.83 5.25 6.03
CA ALA A 570 24.16 4.75 5.77
C ALA A 570 24.65 5.19 4.37
N PRO A 571 25.97 5.20 4.12
CA PRO A 571 26.50 5.45 2.78
C PRO A 571 25.97 4.44 1.76
N LEU A 572 25.78 4.87 0.50
CA LEU A 572 25.37 3.99 -0.59
C LEU A 572 26.47 2.98 -0.92
N GLN A 573 26.08 1.72 -1.13
CA GLN A 573 26.99 0.65 -1.54
C GLN A 573 26.98 0.45 -3.06
N ARG A 574 25.80 0.33 -3.66
CA ARG A 574 25.66 0.04 -5.09
C ARG A 574 24.33 0.47 -5.67
N VAL A 575 24.30 0.58 -6.98
CA VAL A 575 23.08 0.69 -7.78
C VAL A 575 22.98 -0.53 -8.68
N GLN A 576 21.80 -1.13 -8.72
CA GLN A 576 21.45 -2.24 -9.59
C GLN A 576 20.39 -1.80 -10.60
N ILE A 577 20.42 -2.38 -11.80
CA ILE A 577 19.31 -2.33 -12.76
C ILE A 577 18.76 -3.74 -12.90
N ILE A 578 17.46 -3.88 -12.64
CA ILE A 578 16.72 -5.13 -12.83
C ILE A 578 16.02 -5.03 -14.19
N LYS A 579 16.34 -5.98 -15.06
CA LYS A 579 15.72 -6.15 -16.39
C LYS A 579 14.73 -7.30 -16.33
N GLY A 580 13.55 -7.12 -16.92
CA GLY A 580 12.65 -8.22 -17.27
C GLY A 580 12.24 -8.13 -18.74
N TRP A 581 12.11 -9.27 -19.42
CA TRP A 581 11.74 -9.31 -20.84
C TRP A 581 10.94 -10.57 -21.18
N VAL A 582 10.32 -10.56 -22.36
CA VAL A 582 9.61 -11.71 -22.92
C VAL A 582 10.26 -12.13 -24.24
N ASP A 583 10.64 -13.40 -24.37
CA ASP A 583 11.23 -13.92 -25.60
C ASP A 583 10.18 -14.19 -26.69
N GLY A 584 10.63 -14.51 -27.91
CA GLY A 584 9.74 -14.82 -29.04
C GLY A 584 8.82 -16.04 -28.86
N SER A 585 9.00 -16.83 -27.78
CA SER A 585 8.10 -17.93 -27.41
C SER A 585 7.03 -17.51 -26.40
N GLY A 586 7.06 -16.28 -25.91
CA GLY A 586 6.20 -15.79 -24.83
C GLY A 586 6.69 -16.14 -23.44
N ARG A 587 7.93 -16.66 -23.29
CA ARG A 587 8.51 -16.96 -21.97
C ARG A 587 9.18 -15.72 -21.41
N THR A 588 8.94 -15.49 -20.13
CA THR A 588 9.50 -14.36 -19.39
C THR A 588 10.85 -14.70 -18.79
N HIS A 589 11.73 -13.71 -18.75
CA HIS A 589 13.06 -13.81 -18.17
C HIS A 589 13.35 -12.55 -17.37
N GLU A 590 14.24 -12.66 -16.39
CA GLU A 590 14.72 -11.53 -15.61
C GLU A 590 16.22 -11.64 -15.33
N LYS A 591 16.85 -10.50 -15.06
CA LYS A 591 18.26 -10.44 -14.70
C LYS A 591 18.58 -9.18 -13.90
N VAL A 592 19.41 -9.33 -12.87
CA VAL A 592 19.92 -8.24 -12.05
C VAL A 592 21.35 -7.91 -12.47
N PHE A 593 21.61 -6.62 -12.74
CA PHE A 593 22.94 -6.10 -13.04
C PHE A 593 23.34 -5.10 -11.98
N ASP A 594 24.49 -5.28 -11.34
CA ASP A 594 25.14 -4.16 -10.66
C ASP A 594 25.70 -3.21 -11.73
N VAL A 595 25.40 -1.92 -11.62
CA VAL A 595 25.76 -0.93 -12.65
C VAL A 595 26.66 0.19 -12.14
N ILE A 596 26.62 0.47 -10.83
CA ILE A 596 27.50 1.44 -10.18
C ILE A 596 27.89 0.88 -8.81
N CYS A 597 29.20 0.81 -8.53
CA CYS A 597 29.75 0.38 -7.24
C CYS A 597 30.31 1.58 -6.48
N SER A 598 30.22 1.56 -5.15
CA SER A 598 30.90 2.53 -4.29
C SER A 598 32.42 2.33 -4.27
N ASP A 599 33.13 3.28 -3.67
CA ASP A 599 34.56 3.16 -3.32
C ASP A 599 35.50 2.96 -4.52
N GLY A 600 35.07 3.34 -5.72
CA GLY A 600 35.83 3.16 -6.96
C GLY A 600 35.94 1.72 -7.44
N LEU A 601 35.21 0.79 -6.79
CA LEU A 601 35.10 -0.59 -7.22
C LEU A 601 34.47 -0.67 -8.61
N GLN A 602 34.77 -1.74 -9.33
CA GLN A 602 34.29 -1.97 -10.69
C GLN A 602 33.44 -3.23 -10.71
N VAL A 603 32.35 -3.18 -11.48
CA VAL A 603 31.51 -4.35 -11.73
C VAL A 603 32.34 -5.41 -12.44
N ASP A 604 32.28 -6.65 -11.94
CA ASP A 604 32.86 -7.78 -12.65
C ASP A 604 32.01 -8.10 -13.89
N PRO A 605 32.54 -8.00 -15.11
CA PRO A 605 31.78 -8.20 -16.34
C PRO A 605 31.32 -9.65 -16.55
N LEU A 606 31.86 -10.63 -15.82
CA LEU A 606 31.42 -12.02 -15.91
C LEU A 606 30.21 -12.30 -15.02
N THR A 607 30.22 -11.74 -13.80
CA THR A 607 29.15 -11.98 -12.81
C THR A 607 28.10 -10.87 -12.79
N ASN A 608 28.40 -9.70 -13.36
CA ASN A 608 27.61 -8.46 -13.23
C ASN A 608 27.39 -8.06 -11.77
N ARG A 609 28.41 -8.27 -10.91
CA ARG A 609 28.37 -7.93 -9.48
C ARG A 609 29.50 -6.98 -9.10
N CYS A 610 29.18 -6.03 -8.23
CA CYS A 610 30.17 -5.27 -7.49
C CYS A 610 30.83 -6.18 -6.45
N PRO A 611 32.16 -6.09 -6.28
CA PRO A 611 32.85 -6.67 -5.14
C PRO A 611 32.27 -6.17 -3.81
N ASP A 612 32.52 -6.91 -2.74
CA ASP A 612 32.25 -6.44 -1.39
C ASP A 612 33.11 -5.18 -1.09
N ASN A 613 32.47 -4.11 -0.62
CA ASN A 613 33.17 -2.88 -0.23
C ASN A 613 33.74 -2.94 1.20
N GLY A 614 33.48 -4.02 1.94
CA GLY A 614 34.00 -4.26 3.27
C GLY A 614 33.21 -3.53 4.38
N ALA A 615 32.03 -3.00 4.07
CA ALA A 615 31.16 -2.39 5.08
C ALA A 615 30.67 -3.44 6.09
N LYS A 616 30.84 -3.15 7.38
CA LYS A 616 30.44 -4.01 8.50
C LYS A 616 29.70 -3.23 9.58
N VAL A 617 28.87 -3.95 10.32
CA VAL A 617 28.16 -3.50 11.52
C VAL A 617 28.75 -4.19 12.74
N ASN A 618 29.03 -3.43 13.81
CA ASN A 618 29.34 -4.01 15.11
C ASN A 618 28.03 -4.34 15.85
N ILE A 619 27.66 -5.61 15.92
CA ILE A 619 26.41 -6.06 16.56
C ILE A 619 26.32 -5.80 18.07
N ASN A 620 27.40 -5.34 18.72
CA ASN A 620 27.38 -5.02 20.16
C ASN A 620 26.92 -3.59 20.45
N ASP A 621 27.09 -2.66 19.49
CA ASP A 621 26.79 -1.23 19.68
C ASP A 621 26.15 -0.56 18.44
N CYS A 622 25.92 -1.34 17.38
CA CYS A 622 25.36 -0.92 16.11
C CYS A 622 26.14 0.16 15.36
N SER A 623 27.42 0.38 15.71
CA SER A 623 28.30 1.24 14.92
C SER A 623 28.62 0.60 13.57
N ILE A 624 28.60 1.42 12.52
CA ILE A 624 28.94 1.02 11.16
C ILE A 624 30.37 1.45 10.79
N THR A 625 30.96 0.72 9.85
CA THR A 625 32.29 1.01 9.31
C THR A 625 32.33 2.43 8.70
N GLN A 626 33.32 3.23 9.10
CA GLN A 626 33.49 4.60 8.62
C GLN A 626 34.29 4.64 7.32
N ASN A 627 34.07 5.69 6.51
CA ASN A 627 34.79 5.96 5.26
C ASN A 627 34.69 4.83 4.20
N VAL A 628 33.58 4.10 4.20
CA VAL A 628 33.24 3.09 3.18
C VAL A 628 31.84 3.39 2.65
N GLY A 629 31.64 3.24 1.35
CA GLY A 629 30.43 3.62 0.63
C GLY A 629 30.48 5.06 0.09
N SER A 630 29.38 5.52 -0.50
CA SER A 630 29.34 6.81 -1.21
C SER A 630 28.14 7.66 -0.81
N ALA A 631 28.31 8.98 -0.79
CA ALA A 631 27.19 9.91 -0.58
C ALA A 631 26.29 10.03 -1.82
N GLU A 632 26.88 9.83 -2.99
CA GLU A 632 26.24 9.93 -4.30
C GLU A 632 26.81 8.82 -5.20
N LEU A 633 25.93 8.16 -5.96
CA LEU A 633 26.28 7.24 -7.03
C LEU A 633 25.57 7.70 -8.30
N LYS A 634 26.33 8.02 -9.35
CA LYS A 634 25.78 8.42 -10.66
C LYS A 634 26.55 7.76 -11.78
N GLY A 635 25.84 7.35 -12.83
CA GLY A 635 26.44 6.60 -13.91
C GLY A 635 25.51 6.42 -15.09
N ASN A 636 26.12 6.14 -16.24
CA ASN A 636 25.43 5.70 -17.43
C ASN A 636 25.63 4.18 -17.60
N TRP A 637 24.62 3.48 -18.06
CA TRP A 637 24.66 2.04 -18.32
C TRP A 637 23.94 1.71 -19.62
N ILE A 638 24.45 0.72 -20.34
CA ILE A 638 23.81 0.17 -21.54
C ILE A 638 23.64 -1.32 -21.28
N ASP A 639 22.45 -1.84 -21.58
CA ASP A 639 22.15 -3.25 -21.45
C ASP A 639 23.03 -4.09 -22.41
N PRO A 640 23.97 -4.90 -21.89
CA PRO A 640 24.89 -5.67 -22.73
C PRO A 640 24.20 -6.82 -23.47
N GLU A 641 22.98 -7.17 -23.06
CA GLU A 641 22.15 -8.24 -23.62
C GLU A 641 20.87 -7.66 -24.24
N PHE A 642 20.94 -6.41 -24.71
CA PHE A 642 19.82 -5.73 -25.34
C PHE A 642 19.44 -6.39 -26.67
N ASP A 643 18.14 -6.52 -26.89
CA ASP A 643 17.55 -6.95 -28.15
C ASP A 643 16.47 -5.95 -28.55
N VAL A 644 16.62 -5.38 -29.76
CA VAL A 644 15.79 -4.31 -30.29
C VAL A 644 14.35 -4.74 -30.55
N GLU A 645 14.12 -6.02 -30.82
CA GLU A 645 12.81 -6.59 -31.12
C GLU A 645 12.04 -7.01 -29.86
N THR A 646 12.72 -7.05 -28.71
CA THR A 646 12.19 -7.64 -27.48
C THR A 646 11.63 -6.56 -26.57
N LYS A 647 10.36 -6.69 -26.17
CA LYS A 647 9.76 -5.86 -25.12
C LYS A 647 10.41 -6.16 -23.78
N SER A 648 10.80 -5.11 -23.06
CA SER A 648 11.45 -5.23 -21.75
C SER A 648 11.06 -4.10 -20.82
N PHE A 649 11.23 -4.32 -19.51
CA PHE A 649 11.21 -3.27 -18.51
C PHE A 649 12.54 -3.22 -17.77
N TYR A 650 12.86 -2.04 -17.24
CA TYR A 650 14.03 -1.79 -16.41
C TYR A 650 13.62 -0.97 -15.21
N TYR A 651 14.07 -1.33 -14.01
CA TYR A 651 13.99 -0.44 -12.85
C TYR A 651 15.29 -0.49 -12.04
N ALA A 652 15.58 0.61 -11.35
CA ALA A 652 16.76 0.72 -10.51
C ALA A 652 16.45 0.28 -9.07
N ARG A 653 17.37 -0.48 -8.46
CA ARG A 653 17.40 -0.77 -7.02
C ARG A 653 18.69 -0.20 -6.43
N VAL A 654 18.59 0.67 -5.45
CA VAL A 654 19.73 1.28 -4.76
C VAL A 654 19.90 0.61 -3.41
N LEU A 655 21.11 0.23 -3.04
CA LEU A 655 21.42 -0.41 -1.76
C LEU A 655 22.36 0.47 -0.93
N GLU A 656 22.01 0.72 0.33
CA GLU A 656 22.91 1.30 1.34
C GLU A 656 23.92 0.26 1.86
N ASN A 657 24.90 0.70 2.64
CA ASN A 657 25.68 -0.19 3.49
C ASN A 657 24.79 -0.74 4.62
N PRO A 658 25.10 -1.94 5.15
CA PRO A 658 24.28 -2.55 6.19
C PRO A 658 24.27 -1.73 7.49
N THR A 659 23.14 -1.75 8.18
CA THR A 659 22.92 -1.19 9.53
C THR A 659 22.32 -2.26 10.44
N CYS A 660 22.24 -2.00 11.75
CA CYS A 660 21.48 -2.87 12.64
C CYS A 660 19.99 -2.82 12.31
N ARG A 661 19.35 -4.00 12.30
CA ARG A 661 17.90 -4.12 12.29
C ARG A 661 17.32 -3.72 13.65
N TRP A 662 16.06 -3.31 13.71
CA TRP A 662 15.34 -2.88 14.90
C TRP A 662 15.36 -3.95 15.99
N SER A 663 15.31 -5.23 15.61
CA SER A 663 15.38 -6.35 16.55
C SER A 663 16.73 -6.40 17.28
N THR A 664 17.81 -5.99 16.60
CA THR A 664 19.13 -5.86 17.19
C THR A 664 19.20 -4.69 18.15
N TRP A 665 18.67 -3.52 17.76
CA TRP A 665 18.57 -2.35 18.63
C TRP A 665 17.76 -2.63 19.91
N ASP A 666 16.63 -3.32 19.78
CA ASP A 666 15.77 -3.72 20.89
C ASP A 666 16.49 -4.65 21.88
N ALA A 667 17.27 -5.60 21.36
CA ALA A 667 18.02 -6.55 22.18
C ALA A 667 19.17 -5.87 22.95
N ILE A 668 20.03 -5.13 22.25
CA ILE A 668 21.23 -4.53 22.88
C ILE A 668 20.86 -3.43 23.87
N SER A 669 19.79 -2.66 23.61
CA SER A 669 19.33 -1.59 24.51
C SER A 669 18.83 -2.12 25.85
N ARG A 670 18.45 -3.41 25.91
CA ARG A 670 18.07 -4.13 27.14
C ARG A 670 19.15 -5.06 27.69
N GLY A 671 20.35 -5.04 27.12
CA GLY A 671 21.46 -5.88 27.57
C GLY A 671 21.34 -7.36 27.17
N PHE A 672 20.52 -7.67 26.17
CA PHE A 672 20.45 -9.00 25.55
C PHE A 672 21.36 -9.09 24.32
N LYS A 673 21.65 -10.32 23.90
CA LYS A 673 22.23 -10.59 22.58
C LYS A 673 21.12 -10.56 21.51
N PRO A 674 21.44 -10.25 20.26
CA PRO A 674 20.49 -10.40 19.15
C PRO A 674 19.91 -11.82 19.11
N ARG A 675 18.63 -11.92 18.77
CA ARG A 675 17.86 -13.17 18.80
C ARG A 675 18.34 -14.10 17.67
N GLU A 676 18.66 -15.35 18.02
CA GLU A 676 19.43 -16.26 17.15
C GLU A 676 18.76 -16.70 15.82
N ASP A 677 17.44 -16.54 15.70
CA ASP A 677 16.65 -16.87 14.51
C ASP A 677 16.21 -15.63 13.71
N LEU A 678 16.69 -14.42 14.07
CA LEU A 678 16.42 -13.17 13.35
C LEU A 678 17.68 -12.63 12.68
N HIS A 679 17.50 -11.82 11.64
CA HIS A 679 18.61 -11.11 11.01
C HIS A 679 19.16 -10.02 11.95
N ASP A 680 20.48 -10.01 12.14
CA ASP A 680 21.17 -9.00 12.95
C ASP A 680 21.22 -7.62 12.28
N THR A 681 21.26 -7.61 10.95
CA THR A 681 21.48 -6.42 10.12
C THR A 681 20.46 -6.34 9.01
N ILE A 682 20.22 -5.12 8.54
CA ILE A 682 19.37 -4.82 7.38
C ILE A 682 20.17 -3.98 6.36
N GLN A 683 19.81 -4.10 5.09
CA GLN A 683 20.35 -3.26 4.02
C GLN A 683 19.22 -2.45 3.38
N GLU A 684 19.07 -1.22 3.89
CA GLU A 684 18.10 -0.24 3.40
C GLU A 684 18.25 0.00 1.90
N ARG A 685 17.13 0.26 1.23
CA ARG A 685 17.08 0.30 -0.23
C ARG A 685 15.96 1.17 -0.77
N ALA A 686 16.13 1.57 -2.03
CA ALA A 686 15.13 2.26 -2.81
C ALA A 686 14.87 1.54 -4.15
N TRP A 687 13.63 1.61 -4.64
CA TRP A 687 13.25 1.08 -5.95
C TRP A 687 12.62 2.17 -6.81
N SER A 688 13.14 2.40 -8.01
CA SER A 688 12.52 3.28 -8.98
C SER A 688 11.28 2.64 -9.60
N SER A 689 10.33 3.44 -10.08
CA SER A 689 9.35 2.93 -11.03
C SER A 689 10.03 2.41 -12.32
N PRO A 690 9.43 1.44 -13.03
CA PRO A 690 10.02 0.89 -14.23
C PRO A 690 9.96 1.87 -15.41
N ILE A 691 10.95 1.77 -16.30
CA ILE A 691 10.91 2.27 -17.67
C ILE A 691 10.65 1.07 -18.59
N TRP A 692 9.68 1.19 -19.49
CA TRP A 692 9.32 0.13 -20.43
C TRP A 692 9.90 0.43 -21.80
N TYR A 693 10.69 -0.48 -22.36
CA TYR A 693 11.13 -0.40 -23.75
C TYR A 693 10.06 -1.01 -24.66
N ILE A 694 9.60 -0.22 -25.64
CA ILE A 694 8.61 -0.60 -26.63
C ILE A 694 9.31 -0.67 -27.99
N PRO A 695 9.52 -1.87 -28.57
CA PRO A 695 10.07 -2.01 -29.91
C PRO A 695 9.31 -1.17 -30.94
N PRO A 696 9.96 -0.72 -32.02
CA PRO A 696 9.27 -0.07 -33.12
C PRO A 696 8.14 -0.95 -33.66
N ALA A 697 7.10 -0.34 -34.21
CA ALA A 697 6.03 -1.10 -34.86
C ALA A 697 6.62 -1.94 -36.01
N SER A 698 6.52 -3.26 -35.89
CA SER A 698 6.86 -4.21 -36.94
C SER A 698 5.67 -4.37 -37.89
N ASP A 699 5.92 -4.47 -39.20
CA ASP A 699 4.90 -4.79 -40.22
C ASP A 699 4.37 -6.25 -40.11
N VAL A 700 4.90 -7.03 -39.16
CA VAL A 700 4.55 -8.43 -38.88
C VAL A 700 3.86 -8.51 -37.53
N ASP A 701 2.55 -8.77 -37.54
CA ASP A 701 1.80 -9.15 -36.36
C ASP A 701 2.14 -10.61 -35.97
N VAL A 702 2.89 -10.78 -34.88
CA VAL A 702 3.09 -12.10 -34.28
C VAL A 702 1.79 -12.46 -33.55
N VAL A 703 0.94 -13.24 -34.20
CA VAL A 703 -0.22 -13.86 -33.55
C VAL A 703 0.26 -15.13 -32.85
N PRO A 704 0.28 -15.21 -31.51
CA PRO A 704 0.62 -16.43 -30.81
C PRO A 704 -0.53 -17.42 -31.00
N LEU A 705 -0.44 -18.26 -32.03
CA LEU A 705 -1.29 -19.44 -32.14
C LEU A 705 -0.79 -20.43 -31.09
N GLY A 706 -1.65 -20.80 -30.13
CA GLY A 706 -1.37 -21.82 -29.13
C GLY A 706 -1.03 -23.17 -29.79
N GLY A 707 0.24 -23.36 -30.12
CA GLY A 707 0.76 -24.52 -30.85
C GLY A 707 1.63 -24.13 -32.06
N THR A 708 2.94 -24.35 -31.94
CA THR A 708 3.99 -24.24 -32.98
C THR A 708 3.93 -23.01 -33.90
N VAL A 709 4.83 -22.06 -33.64
CA VAL A 709 5.08 -20.87 -34.48
C VAL A 709 5.28 -21.29 -35.95
N ARG A 710 4.38 -20.85 -36.83
CA ARG A 710 4.63 -20.75 -38.28
C ARG A 710 4.58 -19.28 -38.67
N MET A 711 5.74 -18.72 -38.99
CA MET A 711 5.87 -17.41 -39.63
C MET A 711 5.12 -17.46 -40.96
N MET A 712 4.06 -16.66 -41.14
CA MET A 712 3.43 -16.46 -42.44
C MET A 712 3.79 -15.07 -42.96
N ASN A 713 4.59 -15.02 -44.03
CA ASN A 713 4.82 -13.79 -44.79
C ASN A 713 3.56 -13.42 -45.56
N LEU A 714 2.95 -12.29 -45.22
CA LEU A 714 1.89 -11.67 -46.03
C LEU A 714 2.54 -10.82 -47.14
N SER A 715 3.13 -11.50 -48.12
CA SER A 715 3.51 -10.89 -49.39
C SER A 715 3.40 -11.90 -50.54
N THR A 716 2.16 -12.27 -50.87
CA THR A 716 1.69 -12.61 -52.23
C THR A 716 0.20 -12.47 -52.32
#